data_AF-A0A0C2XSM9-F1
#
_entry.id   AF-A0A0C2XSM9-F1
#
_cell.length_a   1.000
_cell.length_b   1.000
_cell.length_c   1.000
_cell.angle_alpha   90.00
_cell.angle_beta   90.00
_cell.angle_gamma   90.00
#
_symmetry.space_group_name_H-M   'P 1'
#
loop_
_entity.id
_entity.type
_entity.pdbx_description
1 polymer ?
#
loop_
_entity_poly.entity_id
_entity_poly.type
_entity_poly.pdbx_seq_one_letter_code
_entity_poly.pdbx_strand_id
1 'polypeptide(L)'
;MDDHDISNEETRSWNSALPERNKGRPGPGILSAVFAEELHDSDHSLFSVKVTVPLRAVPQSPPVPDSDHAAVLDTPPSSNLQSSLDHCPPTKEEVRTSIPHPNAYYCPEDNGWVILSWNTSSVAPPLARSYIASGNPPLPDQSRRRQVSRLNTAIRRDGWASVETVKQKMTDLTIRDEADTPGDYDVESAEEEGELLDLYVCCQCSFYCVVSAVIPGVVPRRHLEELVRDRTRNRSAGTSAEQAVASANKALLVAVENKLWKGNNRWIKLFSTGFQTNVGWNANIKRIFELLGFVEVVTKAGDRCLKPPLTDPTFPAGKQNRRQLLRAWLEIASWRTNFKRINGINLQYTFYHMRPYVQLDSASETYQKAIGAHRDQIYSRGLSESMLVHTNRSLEVAWRGLGLTPTTYSADLLGFSFLAQCRCDPARTPQYFTYLTAIVKELQESGGCPPQLEELLAMEESRGRFTSEDLATAATILGFGVDVVLDVGYGEYAEDQLVEDAWVEKRSWCGVEHGPAGTRGLIDGARTISAESRDSVELRKTPENDKEVPYHREYAISPPTTPQPQEQVTSLPDSGWPTYIPFPTANPWPPLTEQGPQQHLATQPSPMLRFIQDEQGMLIAVYQPEVLAQYLASSG
;
A
#
# COMPACT_ATOMS: atom_id res chain seq x y z
N MET A 1 -25.72 -23.63 -1.04
CA MET A 1 -26.33 -22.41 -0.48
C MET A 1 -27.10 -21.80 -1.61
N ASP A 2 -28.42 -21.78 -1.50
CA ASP A 2 -29.31 -21.22 -2.51
C ASP A 2 -29.22 -19.68 -2.45
N ASP A 3 -29.32 -18.98 -3.59
CA ASP A 3 -29.18 -17.52 -3.67
C ASP A 3 -30.14 -16.75 -2.71
N HIS A 4 -31.26 -17.38 -2.34
CA HIS A 4 -32.21 -16.83 -1.37
C HIS A 4 -31.65 -16.71 0.06
N ASP A 5 -30.73 -17.58 0.48
CA ASP A 5 -30.11 -17.50 1.80
C ASP A 5 -29.11 -16.33 1.88
N ILE A 6 -28.45 -15.98 0.78
CA ILE A 6 -27.46 -14.90 0.73
C ILE A 6 -28.14 -13.53 0.93
N SER A 7 -29.30 -13.31 0.30
CA SER A 7 -30.06 -12.06 0.45
C SER A 7 -30.58 -11.87 1.89
N ASN A 8 -31.06 -12.94 2.54
CA ASN A 8 -31.47 -12.89 3.94
C ASN A 8 -30.29 -12.70 4.89
N GLU A 9 -29.13 -13.29 4.57
CA GLU A 9 -27.90 -13.12 5.34
C GLU A 9 -27.37 -11.68 5.25
N GLU A 10 -27.41 -11.06 4.07
CA GLU A 10 -27.01 -9.65 3.89
C GLU A 10 -27.95 -8.69 4.61
N THR A 11 -29.26 -8.96 4.56
CA THR A 11 -30.29 -8.15 5.25
C THR A 11 -30.20 -8.27 6.78
N ARG A 12 -29.55 -9.32 7.32
CA ARG A 12 -29.35 -9.55 8.76
C ARG A 12 -27.88 -9.54 9.18
N SER A 13 -26.99 -9.12 8.30
CA SER A 13 -25.53 -9.11 8.52
C SER A 13 -25.10 -8.24 9.69
N TRP A 14 -25.97 -7.31 10.09
CA TRP A 14 -25.83 -6.41 11.22
C TRP A 14 -26.13 -7.03 12.58
N ASN A 15 -26.73 -8.23 12.62
CA ASN A 15 -26.97 -8.92 13.86
C ASN A 15 -25.68 -9.59 14.35
N SER A 16 -24.87 -8.81 15.06
CA SER A 16 -23.60 -9.26 15.63
C SER A 16 -23.75 -10.37 16.68
N ALA A 17 -24.98 -10.63 17.17
CA ALA A 17 -25.32 -11.75 18.06
C ALA A 17 -25.14 -13.14 17.43
N LEU A 18 -24.59 -13.22 16.22
CA LEU A 18 -24.07 -14.43 15.63
C LEU A 18 -22.55 -14.32 15.43
N PRO A 19 -21.74 -14.28 16.50
CA PRO A 19 -20.28 -14.35 16.40
C PRO A 19 -19.83 -15.55 15.57
N GLU A 20 -20.59 -16.65 15.60
CA GLU A 20 -20.37 -17.84 14.78
C GLU A 20 -20.52 -17.60 13.27
N ARG A 21 -21.34 -16.63 12.84
CA ARG A 21 -21.45 -16.24 11.42
C ARG A 21 -20.31 -15.34 10.97
N ASN A 22 -19.66 -14.64 11.91
CA ASN A 22 -18.48 -13.85 11.64
C ASN A 22 -17.20 -14.73 11.61
N LYS A 23 -17.22 -15.93 12.22
CA LYS A 23 -16.15 -16.93 12.10
C LYS A 23 -16.02 -17.37 10.64
N GLY A 24 -15.09 -16.76 9.91
CA GLY A 24 -14.84 -17.04 8.49
C GLY A 24 -14.89 -15.82 7.56
N ARG A 25 -15.32 -14.66 8.07
CA ARG A 25 -15.24 -13.40 7.33
C ARG A 25 -13.79 -12.92 7.30
N PRO A 26 -13.30 -12.38 6.16
CA PRO A 26 -11.90 -11.97 6.03
C PRO A 26 -11.56 -10.70 6.85
N GLY A 27 -12.57 -9.97 7.33
CA GLY A 27 -12.38 -8.71 8.04
C GLY A 27 -12.31 -7.51 7.07
N PRO A 28 -11.62 -6.44 7.47
CA PRO A 28 -11.62 -5.18 6.71
C PRO A 28 -10.94 -5.40 5.35
N GLY A 29 -11.54 -4.84 4.31
CA GLY A 29 -10.98 -4.88 2.96
C GLY A 29 -10.32 -3.55 2.58
N ILE A 30 -9.65 -3.57 1.43
CA ILE A 30 -9.24 -2.37 0.69
C ILE A 30 -9.65 -2.56 -0.77
N LEU A 31 -10.03 -1.48 -1.47
CA LEU A 31 -10.26 -1.57 -2.91
C LEU A 31 -8.96 -1.33 -3.66
N SER A 32 -8.97 -1.70 -4.94
CA SER A 32 -7.79 -1.66 -5.81
C SER A 32 -7.08 -0.29 -5.81
N ALA A 33 -7.83 0.81 -5.67
CA ALA A 33 -7.28 2.16 -5.62
C ALA A 33 -6.34 2.38 -4.41
N VAL A 34 -6.84 2.18 -3.19
CA VAL A 34 -6.02 2.26 -1.96
C VAL A 34 -4.96 1.18 -1.96
N PHE A 35 -5.29 -0.02 -2.45
CA PHE A 35 -4.31 -1.09 -2.58
C PHE A 35 -3.12 -0.67 -3.46
N ALA A 36 -3.33 0.06 -4.55
CA ALA A 36 -2.24 0.57 -5.39
C ALA A 36 -1.29 1.51 -4.63
N GLU A 37 -1.81 2.31 -3.71
CA GLU A 37 -1.03 3.22 -2.84
C GLU A 37 -0.38 2.50 -1.65
N GLU A 38 -0.95 1.38 -1.20
CA GLU A 38 -0.34 0.55 -0.15
C GLU A 38 0.74 -0.39 -0.68
N LEU A 39 0.62 -0.85 -1.93
CA LEU A 39 1.62 -1.71 -2.59
C LEU A 39 3.01 -1.06 -2.58
N HIS A 40 3.04 0.26 -2.68
CA HIS A 40 4.24 1.05 -2.70
C HIS A 40 3.87 2.51 -2.47
N ASP A 41 4.71 3.24 -1.73
CA ASP A 41 4.54 4.67 -1.52
C ASP A 41 4.29 5.37 -2.87
N SER A 42 3.20 6.15 -2.93
CA SER A 42 2.81 6.89 -4.14
C SER A 42 3.88 7.84 -4.62
N ASP A 43 4.76 8.30 -3.72
CA ASP A 43 5.88 9.17 -4.03
C ASP A 43 7.07 8.41 -4.64
N HIS A 44 7.09 7.09 -4.50
CA HIS A 44 8.15 6.24 -5.01
C HIS A 44 7.71 5.56 -6.32
N SER A 45 8.61 5.50 -7.31
CA SER A 45 8.29 4.95 -8.62
C SER A 45 8.95 3.59 -8.84
N LEU A 46 8.14 2.59 -9.20
CA LEU A 46 8.63 1.25 -9.55
C LEU A 46 8.94 1.13 -11.05
N PHE A 47 10.08 0.52 -11.38
CA PHE A 47 10.52 0.30 -12.76
C PHE A 47 10.78 -1.17 -13.06
N SER A 48 10.26 -1.63 -14.19
CA SER A 48 10.72 -2.85 -14.85
C SER A 48 12.06 -2.57 -15.52
N VAL A 49 13.07 -3.36 -15.17
CA VAL A 49 14.45 -3.18 -15.65
C VAL A 49 14.72 -4.10 -16.83
N LYS A 50 14.89 -3.51 -18.03
CA LYS A 50 15.28 -4.24 -19.24
C LYS A 50 16.77 -4.07 -19.50
N VAL A 51 17.49 -5.18 -19.63
CA VAL A 51 18.95 -5.18 -19.74
C VAL A 51 19.41 -5.62 -21.12
N THR A 52 20.27 -4.81 -21.73
CA THR A 52 21.01 -5.14 -22.95
C THR A 52 22.46 -5.44 -22.60
N VAL A 53 22.87 -6.69 -22.80
CA VAL A 53 24.26 -7.11 -22.55
C VAL A 53 25.20 -6.32 -23.47
N PRO A 54 26.30 -5.74 -22.96
CA PRO A 54 27.32 -5.12 -23.80
C PRO A 54 27.81 -6.12 -24.85
N LEU A 55 27.60 -5.83 -26.13
CA LEU A 55 28.16 -6.65 -27.19
C LEU A 55 29.68 -6.60 -27.07
N ARG A 56 30.31 -7.78 -26.91
CA ARG A 56 31.76 -7.89 -27.01
C ARG A 56 32.11 -7.35 -28.39
N ALA A 57 32.96 -6.32 -28.44
CA ALA A 57 33.68 -6.04 -29.67
C ALA A 57 34.45 -7.32 -29.96
N VAL A 58 33.93 -8.15 -30.86
CA VAL A 58 34.64 -9.30 -31.39
C VAL A 58 35.97 -8.69 -31.83
N PRO A 59 37.11 -9.11 -31.25
CA PRO A 59 38.41 -8.62 -31.71
C PRO A 59 38.36 -8.83 -33.21
N GLN A 60 38.32 -7.72 -33.97
CA GLN A 60 38.46 -7.83 -35.40
C GLN A 60 39.79 -8.55 -35.55
N SER A 61 39.71 -9.81 -35.99
CA SER A 61 40.89 -10.60 -36.28
C SER A 61 41.78 -9.67 -37.09
N PRO A 62 43.01 -9.37 -36.63
CA PRO A 62 43.87 -8.43 -37.34
C PRO A 62 43.83 -8.84 -38.81
N PRO A 63 43.54 -7.92 -39.74
CA PRO A 63 43.44 -8.25 -41.15
C PRO A 63 44.68 -9.06 -41.47
N VAL A 64 44.48 -10.32 -41.89
CA VAL A 64 45.58 -11.20 -42.25
C VAL A 64 46.41 -10.40 -43.24
N PRO A 65 47.65 -10.02 -42.89
CA PRO A 65 48.47 -9.30 -43.84
C PRO A 65 48.69 -10.27 -44.99
N ASP A 66 48.17 -9.94 -46.17
CA ASP A 66 48.52 -10.62 -47.42
C ASP A 66 50.03 -10.55 -47.54
N SER A 67 50.65 -11.70 -47.28
CA SER A 67 52.07 -11.85 -47.12
C SER A 67 52.70 -12.12 -48.48
N ASP A 68 53.07 -11.05 -49.17
CA ASP A 68 54.23 -11.02 -50.07
C ASP A 68 55.10 -9.86 -49.63
N HIS A 69 56.14 -10.13 -48.84
CA HIS A 69 57.49 -9.53 -48.92
C HIS A 69 58.30 -9.87 -47.67
N ALA A 70 59.35 -10.67 -47.87
CA ALA A 70 60.37 -11.00 -46.91
C ALA A 70 61.30 -9.81 -46.64
N ALA A 71 61.47 -9.44 -45.37
CA ALA A 71 62.73 -8.83 -44.89
C ALA A 71 62.83 -8.98 -43.37
N VAL A 72 63.91 -9.66 -42.98
CA VAL A 72 64.40 -9.97 -41.64
C VAL A 72 64.84 -8.69 -40.92
N LEU A 73 64.47 -8.52 -39.65
CA LEU A 73 65.26 -7.76 -38.67
C LEU A 73 64.89 -8.15 -37.24
N ASP A 74 65.88 -8.71 -36.55
CA ASP A 74 65.86 -9.16 -35.15
C ASP A 74 65.54 -8.03 -34.17
N THR A 75 64.45 -8.17 -33.41
CA THR A 75 64.21 -7.36 -32.20
C THR A 75 63.79 -8.27 -31.05
N PRO A 76 64.36 -8.15 -29.84
CA PRO A 76 64.12 -9.09 -28.76
C PRO A 76 62.68 -9.01 -28.22
N PRO A 77 62.03 -10.14 -27.90
CA PRO A 77 60.65 -10.18 -27.44
C PRO A 77 60.56 -9.66 -26.01
N SER A 78 59.96 -8.48 -25.83
CA SER A 78 59.57 -7.97 -24.51
C SER A 78 58.45 -8.84 -23.92
N SER A 79 58.84 -9.67 -22.96
CA SER A 79 58.05 -10.65 -22.22
C SER A 79 57.08 -9.99 -21.23
N ASN A 80 55.97 -9.44 -21.72
CA ASN A 80 54.86 -8.94 -20.90
C ASN A 80 53.51 -9.66 -21.21
N LEU A 81 53.57 -10.89 -21.73
CA LEU A 81 52.42 -11.71 -22.15
C LEU A 81 51.80 -12.56 -21.01
N GLN A 82 52.30 -12.49 -19.79
CA GLN A 82 51.76 -13.23 -18.65
C GLN A 82 50.71 -12.39 -17.91
N SER A 83 49.42 -12.59 -18.18
CA SER A 83 48.30 -12.50 -17.22
C SER A 83 46.90 -12.27 -17.82
N SER A 84 46.68 -12.39 -19.13
CA SER A 84 45.31 -12.55 -19.66
C SER A 84 44.81 -13.99 -19.49
N LEU A 85 45.05 -14.59 -18.33
CA LEU A 85 44.49 -15.87 -17.92
C LEU A 85 42.96 -15.73 -17.99
N ASP A 86 42.38 -16.41 -18.98
CA ASP A 86 40.98 -16.66 -19.29
C ASP A 86 39.94 -15.82 -18.52
N HIS A 87 39.91 -14.51 -18.77
CA HIS A 87 38.77 -13.70 -18.34
C HIS A 87 37.53 -14.10 -19.15
N CYS A 88 36.57 -14.74 -18.48
CA CYS A 88 35.26 -15.03 -19.04
C CYS A 88 34.28 -13.89 -18.71
N PRO A 89 33.83 -13.09 -19.69
CA PRO A 89 32.84 -12.05 -19.46
C PRO A 89 31.50 -12.64 -18.96
N PRO A 90 30.68 -11.88 -18.23
CA PRO A 90 29.36 -12.31 -17.81
C PRO A 90 28.52 -12.85 -18.96
N THR A 91 27.91 -14.02 -18.73
CA THR A 91 26.96 -14.60 -19.68
C THR A 91 25.62 -13.85 -19.61
N LYS A 92 24.79 -13.99 -20.66
CA LYS A 92 23.43 -13.42 -20.65
C LYS A 92 22.59 -13.91 -19.48
N GLU A 93 22.80 -15.16 -19.06
CA GLU A 93 22.08 -15.75 -17.93
C GLU A 93 22.54 -15.19 -16.59
N GLU A 94 23.85 -14.98 -16.41
CA GLU A 94 24.37 -14.29 -15.22
C GLU A 94 23.83 -12.86 -15.09
N VAL A 95 23.63 -12.15 -16.20
CA VAL A 95 23.04 -10.81 -16.22
C VAL A 95 21.53 -10.83 -15.93
N ARG A 96 20.81 -11.85 -16.40
CA ARG A 96 19.37 -11.99 -16.09
C ARG A 96 19.13 -12.33 -14.62
N THR A 97 19.94 -13.24 -14.10
CA THR A 97 19.87 -13.69 -12.69
C THR A 97 20.47 -12.68 -11.71
N SER A 98 21.02 -11.54 -12.17
CA SER A 98 21.41 -10.45 -11.27
C SER A 98 20.22 -9.57 -10.84
N ILE A 99 19.07 -9.69 -11.52
CA ILE A 99 17.80 -9.19 -10.99
C ILE A 99 17.37 -10.18 -9.88
N PRO A 100 17.05 -9.71 -8.67
CA PRO A 100 16.87 -10.61 -7.53
C PRO A 100 15.69 -11.58 -7.70
N HIS A 101 14.69 -11.23 -8.50
CA HIS A 101 13.54 -12.06 -8.82
C HIS A 101 12.93 -11.66 -10.18
N PRO A 102 12.34 -12.57 -10.97
CA PRO A 102 11.67 -12.23 -12.24
C PRO A 102 10.57 -11.17 -12.12
N ASN A 103 9.90 -11.12 -10.97
CA ASN A 103 8.86 -10.13 -10.65
C ASN A 103 9.38 -9.01 -9.72
N ALA A 104 10.70 -8.76 -9.73
CA ALA A 104 11.29 -7.64 -8.99
C ALA A 104 11.27 -6.37 -9.84
N TYR A 105 10.80 -5.29 -9.21
CA TYR A 105 10.79 -3.95 -9.77
C TYR A 105 11.79 -3.09 -9.02
N TYR A 106 12.54 -2.27 -9.74
CA TYR A 106 13.54 -1.39 -9.14
C TYR A 106 12.88 -0.09 -8.67
N CYS A 107 13.13 0.27 -7.41
CA CYS A 107 12.74 1.55 -6.79
C CYS A 107 13.99 2.46 -6.70
N PRO A 108 14.08 3.54 -7.51
CA PRO A 108 15.22 4.47 -7.45
C PRO A 108 15.29 5.27 -6.16
N GLU A 109 14.14 5.59 -5.56
CA GLU A 109 14.02 6.35 -4.31
C GLU A 109 14.73 5.61 -3.18
N ASP A 110 14.47 4.31 -3.03
CA ASP A 110 15.11 3.45 -2.03
C ASP A 110 16.43 2.81 -2.51
N ASN A 111 16.80 3.01 -3.78
CA ASN A 111 17.83 2.24 -4.47
C ASN A 111 17.73 0.73 -4.17
N GLY A 112 16.52 0.20 -4.26
CA GLY A 112 16.17 -1.15 -3.85
C GLY A 112 15.28 -1.85 -4.87
N TRP A 113 14.85 -3.06 -4.52
CA TRP A 113 13.95 -3.87 -5.33
C TRP A 113 12.72 -4.26 -4.53
N VAL A 114 11.56 -4.22 -5.16
CA VAL A 114 10.31 -4.70 -4.59
C VAL A 114 9.83 -5.86 -5.45
N ILE A 115 9.61 -7.02 -4.84
CA ILE A 115 8.95 -8.14 -5.50
C ILE A 115 7.46 -7.85 -5.47
N LEU A 116 6.86 -7.76 -6.64
CA LEU A 116 5.42 -7.58 -6.79
C LEU A 116 4.90 -8.64 -7.74
N SER A 117 4.10 -9.58 -7.23
CA SER A 117 3.63 -10.71 -8.01
C SER A 117 2.14 -10.90 -7.83
N TRP A 118 1.38 -10.69 -8.90
CA TRP A 118 -0.06 -10.92 -8.94
C TRP A 118 -0.40 -12.15 -9.77
N ASN A 119 -1.47 -12.85 -9.39
CA ASN A 119 -1.93 -14.05 -10.08
C ASN A 119 -3.41 -14.31 -9.81
N THR A 120 -4.05 -15.11 -10.66
CA THR A 120 -5.48 -15.42 -10.60
C THR A 120 -5.68 -16.91 -10.33
N SER A 121 -5.34 -17.37 -9.12
CA SER A 121 -5.39 -18.80 -8.80
C SER A 121 -6.46 -19.17 -7.79
N SER A 122 -7.07 -20.34 -8.00
CA SER A 122 -8.00 -20.97 -7.04
C SER A 122 -7.30 -21.65 -5.85
N VAL A 123 -5.96 -21.65 -5.87
CA VAL A 123 -5.10 -22.18 -4.82
C VAL A 123 -4.35 -20.99 -4.22
N ALA A 124 -4.53 -20.75 -2.93
CA ALA A 124 -3.78 -19.74 -2.21
C ALA A 124 -2.27 -20.08 -2.26
N PRO A 125 -1.38 -19.07 -2.29
CA PRO A 125 0.04 -19.32 -2.12
C PRO A 125 0.29 -19.95 -0.73
N PRO A 126 1.38 -20.73 -0.59
CA PRO A 126 1.72 -21.33 0.70
C PRO A 126 1.90 -20.25 1.76
N LEU A 127 1.19 -20.41 2.89
CA LEU A 127 1.23 -19.48 4.00
C LEU A 127 2.38 -19.79 4.96
N ALA A 128 2.87 -18.75 5.61
CA ALA A 128 3.82 -18.86 6.69
C ALA A 128 3.22 -19.65 7.86
N ARG A 129 4.04 -20.48 8.52
CA ARG A 129 3.67 -21.18 9.76
C ARG A 129 3.31 -20.18 10.86
N SER A 130 4.05 -19.06 10.94
CA SER A 130 3.73 -17.97 11.89
C SER A 130 2.33 -17.40 11.69
N TYR A 131 1.89 -17.21 10.44
CA TYR A 131 0.53 -16.75 10.12
C TYR A 131 -0.55 -17.75 10.58
N ILE A 132 -0.29 -19.06 10.40
CA ILE A 132 -1.21 -20.12 10.84
C ILE A 132 -1.27 -20.19 12.37
N ALA A 133 -0.14 -19.96 13.05
CA ALA A 133 -0.04 -20.04 14.50
C ALA A 133 -0.61 -18.83 15.25
N SER A 134 -0.63 -17.64 14.64
CA SER A 134 -0.98 -16.38 15.34
C SER A 134 -2.48 -16.13 15.50
N GLY A 135 -3.34 -17.03 15.00
CA GLY A 135 -4.80 -16.83 15.07
C GLY A 135 -5.30 -15.65 14.23
N ASN A 136 -4.57 -15.29 13.16
CA ASN A 136 -4.98 -14.24 12.23
C ASN A 136 -6.36 -14.55 11.61
N PRO A 137 -7.10 -13.52 11.16
CA PRO A 137 -8.35 -13.73 10.44
C PRO A 137 -8.17 -14.74 9.30
N PRO A 138 -9.14 -15.64 9.08
CA PRO A 138 -9.03 -16.64 8.02
C PRO A 138 -8.98 -15.94 6.65
N LEU A 139 -8.22 -16.53 5.71
CA LEU A 139 -8.27 -16.11 4.32
C LEU A 139 -9.71 -16.19 3.77
N PRO A 140 -10.09 -15.35 2.79
CA PRO A 140 -11.40 -15.45 2.17
C PRO A 140 -11.68 -16.85 1.63
N ASP A 141 -12.91 -17.34 1.83
CA ASP A 141 -13.30 -18.71 1.50
C ASP A 141 -12.97 -19.06 0.03
N GLN A 142 -12.07 -20.03 -0.13
CA GLN A 142 -11.60 -20.50 -1.43
C GLN A 142 -12.71 -21.14 -2.25
N SER A 143 -13.71 -21.75 -1.61
CA SER A 143 -14.85 -22.38 -2.29
C SER A 143 -15.70 -21.34 -2.99
N ARG A 144 -15.99 -20.23 -2.29
CA ARG A 144 -16.66 -19.07 -2.85
C ARG A 144 -15.85 -18.42 -3.98
N ARG A 145 -14.54 -18.25 -3.80
CA ARG A 145 -13.64 -17.69 -4.84
C ARG A 145 -13.57 -18.57 -6.10
N ARG A 146 -13.66 -19.91 -5.95
CA ARG A 146 -13.61 -20.88 -7.06
C ARG A 146 -14.80 -20.78 -8.01
N GLN A 147 -15.95 -20.31 -7.54
CA GLN A 147 -17.15 -20.18 -8.36
C GLN A 147 -17.02 -19.08 -9.44
N VAL A 148 -16.09 -18.13 -9.27
CA VAL A 148 -15.91 -16.95 -10.13
C VAL A 148 -14.76 -17.12 -11.14
N SER A 149 -14.48 -18.35 -11.57
CA SER A 149 -13.61 -18.75 -12.69
C SER A 149 -12.08 -18.77 -12.48
N ARG A 150 -11.46 -19.57 -13.38
CA ARG A 150 -10.18 -20.31 -13.33
C ARG A 150 -9.03 -19.54 -14.01
N LEU A 151 -7.78 -19.61 -13.51
CA LEU A 151 -6.52 -19.79 -14.29
C LEU A 151 -5.19 -19.79 -13.47
N ASN A 152 -4.55 -20.96 -13.34
CA ASN A 152 -3.07 -21.21 -13.24
C ASN A 152 -2.25 -20.54 -12.09
N THR A 153 -0.90 -20.64 -12.05
CA THR A 153 -0.06 -21.72 -11.45
C THR A 153 0.97 -21.09 -10.47
N ALA A 154 1.54 -21.86 -9.52
CA ALA A 154 2.37 -21.38 -8.38
C ALA A 154 3.86 -21.07 -8.66
N ILE A 155 4.46 -20.23 -7.80
CA ILE A 155 5.84 -19.67 -7.87
C ILE A 155 6.84 -20.50 -7.03
N ARG A 156 8.09 -20.65 -7.50
CA ARG A 156 9.24 -21.24 -6.77
C ARG A 156 10.23 -20.15 -6.33
N ARG A 157 10.77 -20.26 -5.11
CA ARG A 157 11.77 -19.34 -4.51
C ARG A 157 13.21 -19.86 -4.65
N ASP A 158 14.19 -18.94 -4.70
CA ASP A 158 15.64 -19.20 -4.65
C ASP A 158 16.24 -18.84 -3.28
N GLY A 159 17.16 -19.67 -2.76
CA GLY A 159 17.62 -19.66 -1.36
C GLY A 159 18.80 -18.77 -0.97
N TRP A 160 19.06 -17.62 -1.63
CA TRP A 160 20.29 -16.83 -1.41
C TRP A 160 20.13 -15.59 -0.53
N ALA A 161 18.91 -15.17 -0.19
CA ALA A 161 18.65 -13.93 0.57
C ALA A 161 18.98 -13.99 2.08
N SER A 162 19.28 -15.17 2.66
CA SER A 162 19.43 -15.34 4.12
C SER A 162 20.80 -14.89 4.69
N VAL A 163 21.89 -14.91 3.92
CA VAL A 163 23.25 -14.76 4.51
C VAL A 163 23.66 -13.30 4.82
N GLU A 164 23.17 -12.31 4.07
CA GLU A 164 23.55 -10.90 4.26
C GLU A 164 22.66 -10.18 5.29
N THR A 165 21.37 -10.52 5.33
CA THR A 165 20.41 -10.03 6.34
C THR A 165 20.79 -10.50 7.73
N VAL A 166 21.27 -11.74 7.89
CA VAL A 166 21.79 -12.24 9.17
C VAL A 166 23.03 -11.47 9.63
N LYS A 167 23.94 -11.09 8.72
CA LYS A 167 25.12 -10.27 9.08
C LYS A 167 24.75 -8.84 9.45
N GLN A 168 23.82 -8.20 8.75
CA GLN A 168 23.34 -6.87 9.11
C GLN A 168 22.60 -6.90 10.46
N LYS A 169 21.76 -7.91 10.71
CA LYS A 169 21.04 -8.09 11.97
C LYS A 169 21.96 -8.42 13.15
N MET A 170 23.03 -9.21 12.93
CA MET A 170 24.06 -9.44 13.94
C MET A 170 24.85 -8.17 14.26
N THR A 171 25.13 -7.32 13.27
CA THR A 171 25.87 -6.07 13.53
C THR A 171 25.04 -5.08 14.38
N ASP A 172 23.72 -5.09 14.26
CA ASP A 172 22.82 -4.29 15.11
C ASP A 172 22.65 -4.89 16.52
N LEU A 173 22.72 -6.22 16.66
CA LEU A 173 22.62 -6.90 17.95
C LEU A 173 23.93 -6.89 18.76
N THR A 174 25.11 -6.76 18.11
CA THR A 174 26.41 -6.76 18.82
C THR A 174 26.69 -5.47 19.61
N ILE A 175 25.72 -4.55 19.72
CA ILE A 175 25.82 -3.32 20.53
C ILE A 175 25.13 -3.47 21.91
N ARG A 176 24.42 -4.58 22.18
CA ARG A 176 23.84 -4.85 23.52
C ARG A 176 24.21 -6.25 24.03
N ASP A 177 24.74 -6.25 25.24
CA ASP A 177 24.91 -7.36 26.19
C ASP A 177 26.11 -8.30 25.99
N GLU A 178 27.21 -7.93 26.64
CA GLU A 178 28.17 -8.88 27.21
C GLU A 178 27.64 -9.39 28.56
N ALA A 179 27.71 -10.71 28.75
CA ALA A 179 27.50 -11.50 29.96
C ALA A 179 26.15 -12.23 30.08
N ASP A 180 26.00 -13.35 29.36
CA ASP A 180 25.45 -14.56 29.97
C ASP A 180 25.85 -15.85 29.21
N THR A 181 25.97 -16.91 30.02
CA THR A 181 26.65 -18.19 29.76
C THR A 181 25.94 -19.06 28.71
N PRO A 182 26.64 -19.74 27.77
CA PRO A 182 26.00 -20.58 26.76
C PRO A 182 25.51 -21.90 27.36
N GLY A 183 24.21 -21.99 27.61
CA GLY A 183 23.51 -23.27 27.78
C GLY A 183 23.41 -23.99 26.45
N ASP A 184 23.66 -25.30 26.47
CA ASP A 184 23.57 -26.24 25.36
C ASP A 184 22.10 -26.43 24.96
N TYR A 185 21.51 -25.42 24.32
CA TYR A 185 20.18 -25.50 23.76
C TYR A 185 20.27 -26.24 22.44
N ASP A 186 19.56 -27.36 22.36
CA ASP A 186 19.37 -28.18 21.17
C ASP A 186 18.88 -27.27 20.02
N VAL A 187 19.81 -26.84 19.17
CA VAL A 187 19.54 -26.08 17.94
C VAL A 187 18.99 -27.07 16.91
N GLU A 188 17.89 -27.74 17.25
CA GLU A 188 17.03 -28.40 16.26
C GLU A 188 16.43 -27.28 15.42
N SER A 189 17.22 -26.88 14.41
CA SER A 189 16.83 -26.27 13.15
C SER A 189 15.41 -25.70 13.15
N ALA A 190 15.23 -24.56 13.83
CA ALA A 190 14.17 -23.65 13.45
C ALA A 190 14.45 -23.29 11.99
N GLU A 191 13.84 -24.04 11.07
CA GLU A 191 13.91 -23.79 9.64
C GLU A 191 13.58 -22.31 9.48
N GLU A 192 14.61 -21.51 9.21
CA GLU A 192 14.52 -20.06 9.22
C GLU A 192 13.37 -19.71 8.28
N GLU A 193 12.25 -19.28 8.87
CA GLU A 193 11.07 -18.90 8.12
C GLU A 193 11.52 -17.68 7.34
N GLY A 194 11.87 -17.92 6.07
CA GLY A 194 12.53 -16.92 5.24
C GLY A 194 11.71 -15.65 5.16
N GLU A 195 12.25 -14.62 4.50
CA GLU A 195 11.60 -13.31 4.43
C GLU A 195 10.10 -13.42 4.08
N LEU A 196 9.27 -12.97 5.03
CA LEU A 196 7.82 -13.00 4.90
C LEU A 196 7.41 -11.96 3.86
N LEU A 197 6.42 -12.32 3.06
CA LEU A 197 5.86 -11.45 2.03
C LEU A 197 4.42 -11.15 2.41
N ASP A 198 3.99 -9.93 2.14
CA ASP A 198 2.60 -9.52 2.35
C ASP A 198 1.73 -10.15 1.27
N LEU A 199 0.61 -10.74 1.70
CA LEU A 199 -0.34 -11.42 0.83
C LEU A 199 -1.67 -10.68 0.85
N TYR A 200 -2.07 -10.19 -0.32
CA TYR A 200 -3.37 -9.57 -0.55
C TYR A 200 -4.25 -10.52 -1.35
N VAL A 201 -5.47 -10.75 -0.88
CA VAL A 201 -6.39 -11.73 -1.48
C VAL A 201 -7.73 -11.07 -1.75
N CYS A 202 -8.21 -11.13 -3.00
CA CYS A 202 -9.55 -10.66 -3.30
C CYS A 202 -10.59 -11.60 -2.69
N CYS A 203 -11.56 -11.04 -1.96
CA CYS A 203 -12.66 -11.81 -1.36
C CYS A 203 -13.72 -12.26 -2.38
N GLN A 204 -13.73 -11.72 -3.58
CA GLN A 204 -14.74 -11.99 -4.62
C GLN A 204 -14.23 -12.91 -5.73
N CYS A 205 -12.96 -12.79 -6.14
CA CYS A 205 -12.39 -13.57 -7.23
C CYS A 205 -11.10 -14.30 -6.82
N SER A 206 -10.55 -15.09 -7.74
CA SER A 206 -9.32 -15.86 -7.56
C SER A 206 -8.03 -15.02 -7.58
N PHE A 207 -8.14 -13.69 -7.69
CA PHE A 207 -7.01 -12.77 -7.65
C PHE A 207 -6.30 -12.76 -6.29
N TYR A 208 -4.98 -12.82 -6.30
CA TYR A 208 -4.12 -12.48 -5.17
C TYR A 208 -2.86 -11.77 -5.64
N CYS A 209 -2.24 -11.02 -4.73
CA CYS A 209 -1.00 -10.31 -4.95
C CYS A 209 -0.04 -10.56 -3.78
N VAL A 210 1.22 -10.77 -4.08
CA VAL A 210 2.30 -10.96 -3.11
C VAL A 210 3.30 -9.84 -3.26
N VAL A 211 3.66 -9.21 -2.15
CA VAL A 211 4.53 -8.04 -2.09
C VAL A 211 5.66 -8.31 -1.11
N SER A 212 6.89 -7.98 -1.48
CA SER A 212 8.00 -7.96 -0.51
C SER A 212 8.17 -6.60 0.11
N ALA A 213 8.80 -6.57 1.28
CA ALA A 213 9.52 -5.38 1.72
C ALA A 213 10.59 -4.98 0.68
N VAL A 214 11.09 -3.75 0.78
CA VAL A 214 12.16 -3.27 -0.10
C VAL A 214 13.43 -4.07 0.16
N ILE A 215 13.86 -4.85 -0.84
CA ILE A 215 15.14 -5.54 -0.84
C ILE A 215 16.23 -4.51 -1.13
N PRO A 216 17.11 -4.19 -0.17
CA PRO A 216 18.09 -3.13 -0.34
C PRO A 216 19.06 -3.46 -1.47
N GLY A 217 19.46 -2.44 -2.24
CA GLY A 217 20.53 -2.57 -3.22
C GLY A 217 21.88 -2.88 -2.58
N VAL A 218 22.84 -3.35 -3.40
CA VAL A 218 24.21 -3.65 -2.97
C VAL A 218 24.88 -2.43 -2.34
N VAL A 219 24.58 -1.24 -2.88
CA VAL A 219 24.95 0.05 -2.27
C VAL A 219 23.68 0.66 -1.66
N PRO A 220 23.52 0.66 -0.32
CA PRO A 220 22.35 1.25 0.32
C PRO A 220 22.15 2.72 -0.06
N ARG A 221 20.87 3.14 -0.16
CA ARG A 221 20.46 4.49 -0.56
C ARG A 221 21.22 5.61 0.15
N ARG A 222 21.36 5.51 1.48
CA ARG A 222 22.08 6.50 2.31
C ARG A 222 23.47 6.86 1.78
N HIS A 223 24.20 5.89 1.22
CA HIS A 223 25.55 6.10 0.69
C HIS A 223 25.52 6.80 -0.67
N LEU A 224 24.50 6.55 -1.48
CA LEU A 224 24.28 7.27 -2.74
C LEU A 224 23.84 8.71 -2.49
N GLU A 225 22.99 8.97 -1.49
CA GLU A 225 22.60 10.34 -1.14
C GLU A 225 23.77 11.15 -0.60
N GLU A 226 24.60 10.55 0.23
CA GLU A 226 25.83 11.20 0.70
C GLU A 226 26.81 11.45 -0.45
N LEU A 227 26.88 10.55 -1.43
CA LEU A 227 27.64 10.79 -2.67
C LEU A 227 27.05 11.97 -3.44
N VAL A 228 25.72 12.05 -3.62
CA VAL A 228 25.05 13.16 -4.31
C VAL A 228 25.36 14.48 -3.59
N ARG A 229 25.22 14.50 -2.26
CA ARG A 229 25.48 15.67 -1.41
C ARG A 229 26.93 16.13 -1.48
N ASP A 230 27.88 15.20 -1.35
CA ASP A 230 29.31 15.48 -1.44
C ASP A 230 29.69 16.05 -2.82
N ARG A 231 29.23 15.42 -3.91
CA ARG A 231 29.54 15.88 -5.27
C ARG A 231 28.88 17.20 -5.64
N THR A 232 27.74 17.50 -5.03
CA THR A 232 27.07 18.80 -5.17
C THR A 232 27.89 19.90 -4.49
N ARG A 233 28.44 19.63 -3.30
CA ARG A 233 29.25 20.57 -2.53
C ARG A 233 30.66 20.75 -3.09
N ASN A 234 31.29 19.66 -3.53
CA ASN A 234 32.70 19.59 -3.91
C ASN A 234 32.89 19.44 -5.43
N ARG A 235 32.20 20.28 -6.22
CA ARG A 235 32.26 20.25 -7.69
C ARG A 235 33.52 20.92 -8.24
N SER A 236 33.97 20.46 -9.41
CA SER A 236 35.08 21.10 -10.14
C SER A 236 34.61 22.41 -10.79
N ALA A 237 35.52 23.39 -10.90
CA ALA A 237 35.22 24.67 -11.53
C ALA A 237 34.69 24.45 -12.97
N GLY A 238 33.54 25.06 -13.28
CA GLY A 238 32.88 24.95 -14.58
C GLY A 238 31.97 23.73 -14.77
N THR A 239 31.82 22.85 -13.78
CA THR A 239 30.87 21.71 -13.84
C THR A 239 29.58 22.00 -13.06
N SER A 240 28.43 21.62 -13.60
CA SER A 240 27.17 21.68 -12.85
C SER A 240 27.15 20.63 -11.72
N ALA A 241 26.26 20.80 -10.73
CA ALA A 241 26.14 19.83 -9.65
C ALA A 241 25.72 18.44 -10.19
N GLU A 242 24.75 18.43 -11.11
CA GLU A 242 24.23 17.23 -11.75
C GLU A 242 25.31 16.54 -12.60
N GLN A 243 26.15 17.32 -13.30
CA GLN A 243 27.29 16.80 -14.05
C GLN A 243 28.35 16.18 -13.13
N ALA A 244 28.63 16.79 -11.98
CA ALA A 244 29.57 16.26 -11.00
C ALA A 244 29.08 14.93 -10.40
N VAL A 245 27.79 14.84 -10.09
CA VAL A 245 27.12 13.60 -9.61
C VAL A 245 27.14 12.52 -10.70
N ALA A 246 26.75 12.88 -11.93
CA ALA A 246 26.75 11.95 -13.06
C ALA A 246 28.15 11.43 -13.41
N SER A 247 29.18 12.26 -13.24
CA SER A 247 30.58 11.89 -13.44
C SER A 247 31.07 10.92 -12.37
N ALA A 248 30.69 11.13 -11.11
CA ALA A 248 31.01 10.20 -10.02
C ALA A 248 30.33 8.85 -10.22
N ASN A 249 29.03 8.83 -10.52
CA ASN A 249 28.28 7.61 -10.81
C ASN A 249 28.86 6.88 -12.05
N LYS A 250 29.23 7.61 -13.10
CA LYS A 250 29.94 7.04 -14.26
C LYS A 250 31.24 6.36 -13.86
N ALA A 251 32.04 6.99 -13.00
CA ALA A 251 33.31 6.41 -12.58
C ALA A 251 33.12 5.14 -11.74
N LEU A 252 32.10 5.08 -10.87
CA LEU A 252 31.71 3.85 -10.16
C LEU A 252 31.32 2.74 -11.15
N LEU A 253 30.45 3.06 -12.12
CA LEU A 253 30.04 2.11 -13.14
C LEU A 253 31.22 1.59 -13.97
N VAL A 254 32.13 2.48 -14.39
CA VAL A 254 33.34 2.10 -15.14
C VAL A 254 34.27 1.22 -14.32
N ALA A 255 34.41 1.43 -13.01
CA ALA A 255 35.21 0.57 -12.15
C ALA A 255 34.63 -0.86 -12.11
N VAL A 256 33.30 -0.98 -11.94
CA VAL A 256 32.59 -2.26 -11.95
C VAL A 256 32.67 -2.92 -13.34
N GLU A 257 32.48 -2.16 -14.42
CA GLU A 257 32.52 -2.68 -15.79
C GLU A 257 33.91 -3.15 -16.21
N ASN A 258 34.95 -2.40 -15.85
CA ASN A 258 36.33 -2.80 -16.12
C ASN A 258 36.64 -4.14 -15.45
N LYS A 259 36.09 -4.38 -14.26
CA LYS A 259 36.25 -5.64 -13.55
C LYS A 259 35.43 -6.76 -14.17
N LEU A 260 34.13 -6.56 -14.37
CA LEU A 260 33.21 -7.59 -14.88
C LEU A 260 33.46 -7.93 -16.34
N TRP A 261 33.57 -6.94 -17.23
CA TRP A 261 33.57 -7.16 -18.67
C TRP A 261 34.97 -7.26 -19.26
N LYS A 262 35.94 -6.53 -18.70
CA LYS A 262 37.31 -6.49 -19.22
C LYS A 262 38.29 -7.36 -18.43
N GLY A 263 37.87 -7.95 -17.31
CA GLY A 263 38.77 -8.74 -16.44
C GLY A 263 39.91 -7.93 -15.86
N ASN A 264 39.75 -6.60 -15.78
CA ASN A 264 40.83 -5.73 -15.38
C ASN A 264 41.08 -5.86 -13.87
N ASN A 265 42.18 -6.53 -13.52
CA ASN A 265 42.62 -6.72 -12.14
C ASN A 265 43.61 -5.65 -11.67
N ARG A 266 43.86 -4.60 -12.46
CA ARG A 266 44.75 -3.50 -12.07
C ARG A 266 44.16 -2.75 -10.88
N TRP A 267 45.04 -2.37 -9.96
CA TRP A 267 44.65 -1.56 -8.81
C TRP A 267 44.28 -0.14 -9.23
N ILE A 268 43.24 0.42 -8.62
CA ILE A 268 42.80 1.80 -8.87
C ILE A 268 43.55 2.72 -7.91
N LYS A 269 44.35 3.65 -8.44
CA LYS A 269 45.10 4.61 -7.63
C LYS A 269 44.16 5.69 -7.07
N LEU A 270 44.04 5.77 -5.74
CA LEU A 270 43.11 6.67 -5.06
C LEU A 270 43.44 8.14 -5.29
N PHE A 271 44.73 8.49 -5.31
CA PHE A 271 45.19 9.88 -5.50
C PHE A 271 45.48 10.24 -6.96
N SER A 272 45.00 9.44 -7.92
CA SER A 272 45.09 9.84 -9.32
C SER A 272 44.16 11.02 -9.61
N THR A 273 44.61 11.98 -10.42
CA THR A 273 43.84 13.19 -10.77
C THR A 273 42.45 12.81 -11.29
N GLY A 274 42.35 11.80 -12.16
CA GLY A 274 41.07 11.35 -12.70
C GLY A 274 40.12 10.79 -11.64
N PHE A 275 40.63 10.03 -10.65
CA PHE A 275 39.79 9.51 -9.57
C PHE A 275 39.31 10.63 -8.63
N GLN A 276 40.22 11.54 -8.24
CA GLN A 276 39.93 12.66 -7.36
C GLN A 276 38.94 13.65 -7.99
N THR A 277 39.11 13.98 -9.27
CA THR A 277 38.22 14.89 -9.98
C THR A 277 36.82 14.30 -10.15
N ASN A 278 36.70 13.01 -10.49
CA ASN A 278 35.41 12.40 -10.79
C ASN A 278 34.65 11.93 -9.54
N VAL A 279 35.33 11.28 -8.59
CA VAL A 279 34.70 10.65 -7.42
C VAL A 279 35.14 11.36 -6.14
N GLY A 280 36.43 11.62 -5.98
CA GLY A 280 37.02 12.02 -4.70
C GLY A 280 37.28 10.80 -3.79
N TRP A 281 37.92 11.02 -2.64
CA TRP A 281 38.13 9.97 -1.64
C TRP A 281 37.77 10.46 -0.24
N ASN A 282 36.68 9.92 0.31
CA ASN A 282 36.20 10.16 1.67
C ASN A 282 35.68 8.84 2.28
N ALA A 283 35.26 8.88 3.56
CA ALA A 283 34.78 7.70 4.28
C ALA A 283 33.57 7.03 3.60
N ASN A 284 32.66 7.82 3.02
CA ASN A 284 31.50 7.30 2.31
C ASN A 284 31.89 6.58 1.00
N ILE A 285 32.78 7.16 0.20
CA ILE A 285 33.31 6.52 -1.02
C ILE A 285 34.04 5.22 -0.68
N LYS A 286 34.86 5.23 0.38
CA LYS A 286 35.49 4.02 0.89
C LYS A 286 34.45 2.94 1.20
N ARG A 287 33.38 3.31 1.90
CA ARG A 287 32.30 2.37 2.24
C ARG A 287 31.58 1.82 1.00
N ILE A 288 31.32 2.65 -0.02
CA ILE A 288 30.74 2.21 -1.29
C ILE A 288 31.65 1.15 -1.95
N PHE A 289 32.95 1.41 -2.04
CA PHE A 289 33.90 0.46 -2.64
C PHE A 289 34.02 -0.84 -1.83
N GLU A 290 33.98 -0.78 -0.50
CA GLU A 290 33.94 -1.97 0.36
C GLU A 290 32.69 -2.82 0.12
N LEU A 291 31.51 -2.18 -0.01
CA LEU A 291 30.25 -2.86 -0.34
C LEU A 291 30.27 -3.50 -1.73
N LEU A 292 31.07 -2.96 -2.66
CA LEU A 292 31.35 -3.55 -3.97
C LEU A 292 32.45 -4.63 -3.91
N GLY A 293 33.01 -4.93 -2.74
CA GLY A 293 34.07 -5.92 -2.53
C GLY A 293 35.49 -5.44 -2.86
N PHE A 294 35.68 -4.15 -3.16
CA PHE A 294 37.02 -3.59 -3.33
C PHE A 294 37.68 -3.38 -1.97
N VAL A 295 38.97 -3.69 -1.89
CA VAL A 295 39.75 -3.59 -0.64
C VAL A 295 40.83 -2.54 -0.81
N GLU A 296 40.91 -1.62 0.14
CA GLU A 296 41.99 -0.64 0.19
C GLU A 296 43.32 -1.33 0.57
N VAL A 297 44.36 -1.10 -0.22
CA VAL A 297 45.70 -1.64 0.00
C VAL A 297 46.72 -0.51 -0.10
N VAL A 298 47.64 -0.46 0.87
CA VAL A 298 48.81 0.42 0.82
C VAL A 298 49.95 -0.34 0.16
N THR A 299 50.46 0.19 -0.95
CA THR A 299 51.58 -0.42 -1.66
C THR A 299 52.89 -0.26 -0.90
N LYS A 300 53.93 -1.02 -1.26
CA LYS A 300 55.28 -0.85 -0.68
C LYS A 300 55.85 0.56 -0.89
N ALA A 301 55.40 1.27 -1.92
CA ALA A 301 55.78 2.65 -2.20
C ALA A 301 55.01 3.69 -1.36
N GLY A 302 54.06 3.25 -0.50
CA GLY A 302 53.19 4.14 0.28
C GLY A 302 51.94 4.60 -0.44
N ASP A 303 51.78 4.32 -1.74
CA ASP A 303 50.58 4.68 -2.49
C ASP A 303 49.36 3.89 -1.99
N ARG A 304 48.24 4.58 -1.72
CA ARG A 304 46.95 3.94 -1.40
C ARG A 304 46.20 3.61 -2.69
N CYS A 305 45.82 2.34 -2.84
CA CYS A 305 45.11 1.84 -4.02
C CYS A 305 43.89 1.00 -3.62
N LEU A 306 42.93 0.86 -4.52
CA LEU A 306 41.84 -0.10 -4.40
C LEU A 306 42.17 -1.36 -5.20
N LYS A 307 42.23 -2.49 -4.50
CA LYS A 307 42.33 -3.82 -5.09
C LYS A 307 40.92 -4.31 -5.44
N PRO A 308 40.65 -4.70 -6.70
CA PRO A 308 39.35 -5.25 -7.09
C PRO A 308 39.10 -6.63 -6.44
N PRO A 309 37.83 -7.03 -6.23
CA PRO A 309 37.48 -8.33 -5.66
C PRO A 309 37.89 -9.49 -6.56
N LEU A 310 38.01 -10.71 -6.01
CA LEU A 310 38.12 -11.92 -6.83
C LEU A 310 36.76 -12.21 -7.48
N THR A 311 36.70 -12.43 -8.80
CA THR A 311 35.45 -12.66 -9.56
C THR A 311 35.53 -13.90 -10.45
N ASP A 312 36.51 -14.75 -10.20
CA ASP A 312 36.71 -15.99 -10.94
C ASP A 312 35.60 -16.98 -10.57
N PRO A 313 34.78 -17.44 -11.54
CA PRO A 313 33.66 -18.34 -11.28
C PRO A 313 34.08 -19.74 -10.82
N THR A 314 35.36 -20.11 -10.96
CA THR A 314 35.87 -21.40 -10.47
C THR A 314 35.93 -21.47 -8.94
N PHE A 315 36.01 -20.31 -8.28
CA PHE A 315 36.01 -20.22 -6.81
C PHE A 315 34.61 -19.84 -6.30
N PRO A 316 34.09 -20.47 -5.23
CA PRO A 316 32.80 -20.10 -4.64
C PRO A 316 32.69 -18.62 -4.26
N ALA A 317 33.74 -18.08 -3.62
CA ALA A 317 33.80 -16.65 -3.28
C ALA A 317 33.84 -15.75 -4.53
N GLY A 318 34.53 -16.19 -5.58
CA GLY A 318 34.57 -15.45 -6.85
C GLY A 318 33.22 -15.43 -7.56
N LYS A 319 32.47 -16.53 -7.51
CA LYS A 319 31.08 -16.62 -8.01
C LYS A 319 30.15 -15.68 -7.23
N GLN A 320 30.25 -15.62 -5.90
CA GLN A 320 29.45 -14.72 -5.08
C GLN A 320 29.77 -13.24 -5.37
N ASN A 321 31.04 -12.85 -5.33
CA ASN A 321 31.47 -11.48 -5.63
C ASN A 321 31.08 -11.05 -7.05
N ARG A 322 31.15 -11.96 -8.02
CA ARG A 322 30.72 -11.70 -9.41
C ARG A 322 29.22 -11.42 -9.50
N ARG A 323 28.38 -12.21 -8.80
CA ARG A 323 26.93 -11.96 -8.72
C ARG A 323 26.62 -10.62 -8.04
N GLN A 324 27.29 -10.34 -6.91
CA GLN A 324 27.14 -9.07 -6.19
C GLN A 324 27.51 -7.88 -7.07
N LEU A 325 28.64 -7.94 -7.78
CA LEU A 325 29.05 -6.88 -8.71
C LEU A 325 28.11 -6.74 -9.90
N LEU A 326 27.57 -7.84 -10.44
CA LEU A 326 26.57 -7.78 -11.52
C LEU A 326 25.28 -7.11 -11.06
N ARG A 327 24.81 -7.43 -9.86
CA ARG A 327 23.67 -6.78 -9.24
C ARG A 327 23.94 -5.29 -9.01
N ALA A 328 25.10 -4.93 -8.46
CA ALA A 328 25.51 -3.54 -8.27
C ALA A 328 25.64 -2.78 -9.59
N TRP A 329 26.21 -3.41 -10.63
CA TRP A 329 26.28 -2.84 -11.98
C TRP A 329 24.88 -2.48 -12.49
N LEU A 330 23.93 -3.39 -12.32
CA LEU A 330 22.55 -3.20 -12.73
C LEU A 330 21.90 -2.04 -11.96
N GLU A 331 22.03 -2.01 -10.64
CA GLU A 331 21.46 -0.97 -9.78
C GLU A 331 22.06 0.42 -10.07
N ILE A 332 23.39 0.53 -10.18
CA ILE A 332 24.07 1.78 -10.52
C ILE A 332 23.63 2.27 -11.91
N ALA A 333 23.50 1.36 -12.88
CA ALA A 333 23.03 1.69 -14.23
C ALA A 333 21.54 2.11 -14.24
N SER A 334 20.68 1.41 -13.50
CA SER A 334 19.26 1.79 -13.32
C SER A 334 19.13 3.17 -12.67
N TRP A 335 19.82 3.41 -11.54
CA TRP A 335 19.84 4.70 -10.86
C TRP A 335 20.28 5.82 -11.81
N ARG A 336 21.33 5.57 -12.59
CA ARG A 336 21.85 6.51 -13.59
C ARG A 336 20.83 6.83 -14.67
N THR A 337 20.15 5.81 -15.20
CA THR A 337 19.11 5.99 -16.22
C THR A 337 17.95 6.83 -15.66
N ASN A 338 17.53 6.58 -14.42
CA ASN A 338 16.54 7.41 -13.75
C ASN A 338 17.04 8.86 -13.54
N PHE A 339 18.26 9.03 -13.03
CA PHE A 339 18.87 10.33 -12.79
C PHE A 339 18.94 11.17 -14.07
N LYS A 340 19.28 10.54 -15.21
CA LYS A 340 19.26 11.18 -16.53
C LYS A 340 17.84 11.58 -16.94
N ARG A 341 16.83 10.76 -16.67
CA ARG A 341 15.43 11.07 -16.99
C ARG A 341 14.95 12.30 -16.23
N ILE A 342 15.26 12.40 -14.93
CA ILE A 342 14.86 13.53 -14.08
C ILE A 342 15.65 14.80 -14.43
N ASN A 343 16.95 14.69 -14.67
CA ASN A 343 17.84 15.84 -14.87
C ASN A 343 18.24 16.07 -16.35
N GLY A 344 17.49 15.52 -17.29
CA GLY A 344 17.89 15.42 -18.70
C GLY A 344 18.25 16.76 -19.36
N ILE A 345 17.57 17.83 -18.96
CA ILE A 345 17.80 19.19 -19.46
C ILE A 345 19.23 19.67 -19.13
N ASN A 346 19.73 19.38 -17.93
CA ASN A 346 21.05 19.83 -17.45
C ASN A 346 22.21 18.93 -17.91
N LEU A 347 21.89 17.75 -18.45
CA LEU A 347 22.86 16.67 -18.70
C LEU A 347 23.12 16.39 -20.18
N GLN A 348 22.54 17.16 -21.11
CA GLN A 348 22.55 16.87 -22.55
C GLN A 348 23.95 16.50 -23.06
N TYR A 349 24.96 17.39 -22.90
CA TYR A 349 26.30 17.17 -23.48
C TYR A 349 27.09 16.00 -22.88
N THR A 350 26.95 15.70 -21.59
CA THR A 350 27.79 14.71 -20.91
C THR A 350 27.38 13.26 -21.22
N PHE A 351 26.13 13.05 -21.67
CA PHE A 351 25.54 11.71 -21.83
C PHE A 351 25.46 11.19 -23.27
N TYR A 352 25.79 11.99 -24.29
CA TYR A 352 25.65 11.56 -25.70
C TYR A 352 26.53 10.36 -26.10
N HIS A 353 27.59 10.08 -25.37
CA HIS A 353 28.58 9.07 -25.79
C HIS A 353 28.45 7.72 -25.09
N MET A 354 27.45 7.51 -24.24
CA MET A 354 27.28 6.23 -23.56
C MET A 354 25.99 5.55 -23.96
N ARG A 355 26.16 4.33 -24.48
CA ARG A 355 25.08 3.41 -24.78
C ARG A 355 24.39 3.02 -23.47
N PRO A 356 23.08 3.27 -23.29
CA PRO A 356 22.36 2.75 -22.14
C PRO A 356 22.33 1.22 -22.23
N TYR A 357 22.91 0.55 -21.24
CA TYR A 357 22.78 -0.91 -21.09
C TYR A 357 21.48 -1.30 -20.39
N VAL A 358 20.85 -0.34 -19.71
CA VAL A 358 19.63 -0.52 -18.93
C VAL A 358 18.56 0.46 -19.40
N GLN A 359 17.40 -0.08 -19.70
CA GLN A 359 16.16 0.65 -19.94
C GLN A 359 15.22 0.47 -18.74
N LEU A 360 14.59 1.56 -18.31
CA LEU A 360 13.59 1.56 -17.25
C LEU A 360 12.23 1.84 -17.88
N ASP A 361 11.30 0.90 -17.72
CA ASP A 361 9.91 1.08 -18.08
C ASP A 361 9.08 1.22 -16.81
N SER A 362 8.16 2.19 -16.77
CA SER A 362 7.29 2.41 -15.60
C SER A 362 6.48 1.15 -15.33
N ALA A 363 6.55 0.63 -14.11
CA ALA A 363 5.78 -0.54 -13.69
C ALA A 363 4.37 -0.15 -13.22
N SER A 364 4.14 1.12 -12.86
CA SER A 364 2.87 1.63 -12.32
C SER A 364 1.68 1.26 -13.17
N GLU A 365 1.74 1.53 -14.47
CA GLU A 365 0.66 1.18 -15.39
C GLU A 365 0.41 -0.33 -15.44
N THR A 366 1.47 -1.14 -15.39
CA THR A 366 1.37 -2.59 -15.51
C THR A 366 0.68 -3.21 -14.30
N TYR A 367 1.15 -2.88 -13.08
CA TYR A 367 0.55 -3.46 -11.88
C TYR A 367 -0.82 -2.83 -11.57
N GLN A 368 -1.02 -1.53 -11.83
CA GLN A 368 -2.33 -0.90 -11.64
C GLN A 368 -3.39 -1.53 -12.54
N LYS A 369 -3.06 -1.82 -13.81
CA LYS A 369 -3.97 -2.56 -14.71
C LYS A 369 -4.24 -3.97 -14.20
N ALA A 370 -3.23 -4.64 -13.65
CA ALA A 370 -3.37 -5.99 -13.15
C ALA A 370 -4.27 -6.09 -11.91
N ILE A 371 -4.17 -5.13 -10.98
CA ILE A 371 -4.96 -5.11 -9.74
C ILE A 371 -6.34 -4.45 -9.93
N GLY A 372 -6.63 -3.88 -11.10
CA GLY A 372 -7.88 -3.17 -11.35
C GLY A 372 -7.91 -1.73 -10.86
N ALA A 373 -6.76 -1.12 -10.57
CA ALA A 373 -6.62 0.25 -10.08
C ALA A 373 -6.33 1.28 -11.18
N HIS A 374 -6.17 0.83 -12.42
CA HIS A 374 -5.81 1.74 -13.51
C HIS A 374 -6.94 2.73 -13.79
N ARG A 375 -6.58 3.95 -14.19
CA ARG A 375 -7.54 5.03 -14.52
C ARG A 375 -8.54 4.64 -15.61
N ASP A 376 -8.13 3.75 -16.52
CA ASP A 376 -9.02 3.23 -17.58
C ASP A 376 -10.02 2.17 -17.07
N GLN A 377 -9.75 1.56 -15.91
CA GLN A 377 -10.60 0.54 -15.31
C GLN A 377 -11.53 1.11 -14.24
N ILE A 378 -11.06 2.12 -13.49
CA ILE A 378 -11.88 2.84 -12.52
C ILE A 378 -12.31 4.15 -13.15
N TYR A 379 -13.56 4.20 -13.61
CA TYR A 379 -14.14 5.40 -14.19
C TYR A 379 -14.22 6.51 -13.13
N SER A 380 -13.24 7.41 -13.18
CA SER A 380 -13.10 8.50 -12.23
C SER A 380 -13.79 9.73 -12.80
N ARG A 381 -15.06 9.95 -12.42
CA ARG A 381 -15.66 11.31 -12.51
C ARG A 381 -15.14 12.06 -11.30
N GLY A 382 -13.87 12.46 -11.40
CA GLY A 382 -13.13 13.06 -10.29
C GLY A 382 -13.92 14.19 -9.65
N LEU A 383 -13.78 14.31 -8.33
CA LEU A 383 -14.18 15.50 -7.59
C LEU A 383 -13.55 16.73 -8.25
N SER A 384 -14.20 17.89 -8.13
CA SER A 384 -13.60 19.12 -8.64
C SER A 384 -12.24 19.36 -7.96
N GLU A 385 -11.28 20.00 -8.64
CA GLU A 385 -9.94 20.24 -8.09
C GLU A 385 -9.99 20.94 -6.72
N SER A 386 -10.93 21.87 -6.54
CA SER A 386 -11.16 22.54 -5.25
C SER A 386 -11.65 21.57 -4.17
N MET A 387 -12.55 20.63 -4.51
CA MET A 387 -13.00 19.59 -3.58
C MET A 387 -11.87 18.62 -3.26
N LEU A 388 -11.05 18.20 -4.25
CA LEU A 388 -9.93 17.29 -4.02
C LEU A 388 -8.96 17.84 -2.96
N VAL A 389 -8.60 19.13 -3.03
CA VAL A 389 -7.66 19.71 -2.06
C VAL A 389 -8.26 19.77 -0.64
N HIS A 390 -9.54 20.09 -0.50
CA HIS A 390 -10.19 20.20 0.80
C HIS A 390 -10.46 18.82 1.42
N THR A 391 -11.13 17.95 0.64
CA THR A 391 -11.55 16.60 1.08
C THR A 391 -10.36 15.69 1.40
N ASN A 392 -9.24 15.82 0.68
CA ASN A 392 -8.10 14.94 0.89
C ASN A 392 -7.45 15.10 2.28
N ARG A 393 -7.62 16.24 2.96
CA ARG A 393 -7.05 16.44 4.31
C ARG A 393 -8.04 16.14 5.43
N SER A 394 -9.29 16.56 5.30
CA SER A 394 -10.31 16.38 6.37
C SER A 394 -10.87 14.96 6.40
N LEU A 395 -10.97 14.31 5.24
CA LEU A 395 -11.65 13.02 5.09
C LEU A 395 -10.71 11.86 4.73
N GLU A 396 -9.38 12.03 4.83
CA GLU A 396 -8.42 10.98 4.46
C GLU A 396 -8.74 9.64 5.15
N VAL A 397 -9.04 9.69 6.45
CA VAL A 397 -9.39 8.50 7.25
C VAL A 397 -10.69 7.86 6.76
N ALA A 398 -11.68 8.65 6.36
CA ALA A 398 -12.96 8.14 5.86
C ALA A 398 -12.80 7.47 4.48
N TRP A 399 -12.07 8.11 3.57
CA TRP A 399 -11.77 7.55 2.25
C TRP A 399 -10.98 6.25 2.36
N ARG A 400 -9.84 6.27 3.07
CA ARG A 400 -9.01 5.07 3.29
C ARG A 400 -9.77 3.99 4.04
N GLY A 401 -10.60 4.36 5.02
CA GLY A 401 -11.42 3.43 5.79
C GLY A 401 -12.48 2.69 4.96
N LEU A 402 -12.95 3.30 3.87
CA LEU A 402 -13.81 2.64 2.88
C LEU A 402 -13.00 1.94 1.77
N GLY A 403 -11.67 2.06 1.78
CA GLY A 403 -10.79 1.50 0.75
C GLY A 403 -10.76 2.31 -0.53
N LEU A 404 -11.11 3.60 -0.47
CA LEU A 404 -11.12 4.52 -1.61
C LEU A 404 -10.10 5.65 -1.46
N THR A 405 -9.81 6.28 -2.59
CA THR A 405 -9.03 7.52 -2.64
C THR A 405 -9.90 8.62 -3.26
N PRO A 406 -9.73 9.89 -2.89
CA PRO A 406 -10.53 10.98 -3.47
C PRO A 406 -10.45 11.03 -5.01
N THR A 407 -9.32 10.61 -5.57
CA THR A 407 -9.06 10.60 -7.02
C THR A 407 -9.77 9.48 -7.77
N THR A 408 -10.20 8.43 -7.09
CA THR A 408 -10.90 7.28 -7.67
C THR A 408 -12.41 7.30 -7.39
N TYR A 409 -12.90 8.40 -6.82
CA TYR A 409 -14.30 8.57 -6.47
C TYR A 409 -15.24 8.45 -7.69
N SER A 410 -16.29 7.66 -7.47
CA SER A 410 -17.58 7.78 -8.14
C SER A 410 -18.66 7.42 -7.11
N ALA A 411 -19.89 7.92 -7.29
CA ALA A 411 -20.96 7.63 -6.33
C ALA A 411 -21.30 6.14 -6.27
N ASP A 412 -21.29 5.44 -7.41
CA ASP A 412 -21.49 3.99 -7.46
C ASP A 412 -20.38 3.26 -6.69
N LEU A 413 -19.13 3.68 -6.87
CA LEU A 413 -17.99 3.05 -6.20
C LEU A 413 -17.98 3.34 -4.70
N LEU A 414 -18.38 4.55 -4.27
CA LEU A 414 -18.52 4.89 -2.86
C LEU A 414 -19.60 4.03 -2.19
N GLY A 415 -20.80 3.93 -2.79
CA GLY A 415 -21.86 3.06 -2.29
C GLY A 415 -21.43 1.59 -2.26
N PHE A 416 -20.81 1.10 -3.33
CA PHE A 416 -20.26 -0.25 -3.39
C PHE A 416 -19.22 -0.51 -2.29
N SER A 417 -18.30 0.42 -2.08
CA SER A 417 -17.22 0.29 -1.09
C SER A 417 -17.78 0.12 0.32
N PHE A 418 -18.73 0.97 0.70
CA PHE A 418 -19.41 0.89 1.99
C PHE A 418 -20.12 -0.45 2.19
N LEU A 419 -20.92 -0.89 1.21
CA LEU A 419 -21.64 -2.15 1.28
C LEU A 419 -20.68 -3.36 1.32
N ALA A 420 -19.59 -3.30 0.56
CA ALA A 420 -18.56 -4.34 0.54
C ALA A 420 -17.85 -4.44 1.90
N GLN A 421 -17.52 -3.31 2.54
CA GLN A 421 -16.94 -3.28 3.88
C GLN A 421 -17.91 -3.88 4.91
N CYS A 422 -19.19 -3.46 4.90
CA CYS A 422 -20.20 -4.01 5.81
C CYS A 422 -20.37 -5.53 5.63
N ARG A 423 -20.24 -6.04 4.41
CA ARG A 423 -20.33 -7.48 4.12
C ARG A 423 -19.09 -8.25 4.57
N CYS A 424 -17.91 -7.67 4.47
CA CYS A 424 -16.64 -8.32 4.80
C CYS A 424 -16.28 -8.18 6.28
N ASP A 425 -16.72 -7.10 6.93
CA ASP A 425 -16.45 -6.76 8.32
C ASP A 425 -17.69 -6.13 8.99
N PRO A 426 -18.73 -6.94 9.30
CA PRO A 426 -19.95 -6.43 9.92
C PRO A 426 -19.73 -5.85 11.33
N ALA A 427 -18.65 -6.24 12.02
CA ALA A 427 -18.33 -5.74 13.35
C ALA A 427 -18.01 -4.22 13.34
N ARG A 428 -17.51 -3.70 12.21
CA ARG A 428 -17.19 -2.29 12.03
C ARG A 428 -18.19 -1.50 11.19
N THR A 429 -19.39 -2.03 10.96
CA THR A 429 -20.42 -1.30 10.21
C THR A 429 -20.70 0.12 10.72
N PRO A 430 -20.82 0.40 12.03
CA PRO A 430 -21.00 1.77 12.51
C PRO A 430 -19.86 2.72 12.10
N GLN A 431 -18.63 2.21 12.07
CA GLN A 431 -17.46 2.97 11.63
C GLN A 431 -17.51 3.26 10.13
N TYR A 432 -17.83 2.27 9.30
CA TYR A 432 -17.98 2.50 7.85
C TYR A 432 -19.16 3.43 7.53
N PHE A 433 -20.23 3.34 8.29
CA PHE A 433 -21.37 4.25 8.15
C PHE A 433 -20.99 5.68 8.54
N THR A 434 -20.21 5.85 9.61
CA THR A 434 -19.62 7.15 9.97
C THR A 434 -18.79 7.73 8.83
N TYR A 435 -17.97 6.92 8.17
CA TYR A 435 -17.17 7.36 7.01
C TYR A 435 -18.04 7.76 5.83
N LEU A 436 -19.04 6.96 5.48
CA LEU A 436 -19.99 7.27 4.41
C LEU A 436 -20.70 8.60 4.70
N THR A 437 -21.26 8.76 5.90
CA THR A 437 -21.98 9.96 6.32
C THR A 437 -21.09 11.20 6.29
N ALA A 438 -19.85 11.11 6.77
CA ALA A 438 -18.91 12.23 6.73
C ALA A 438 -18.61 12.67 5.28
N ILE A 439 -18.39 11.71 4.37
CA ILE A 439 -18.15 12.00 2.95
C ILE A 439 -19.39 12.60 2.30
N VAL A 440 -20.58 12.03 2.53
CA VAL A 440 -21.84 12.51 1.94
C VAL A 440 -22.18 13.92 2.42
N LYS A 441 -22.04 14.22 3.72
CA LYS A 441 -22.25 15.57 4.28
C LYS A 441 -21.35 16.60 3.59
N GLU A 442 -20.06 16.29 3.43
CA GLU A 442 -19.12 17.19 2.73
C GLU A 442 -19.49 17.41 1.26
N LEU A 443 -19.95 16.37 0.57
CA LEU A 443 -20.43 16.49 -0.82
C LEU A 443 -21.71 17.33 -0.92
N GLN A 444 -22.59 17.25 0.08
CA GLN A 444 -23.82 18.05 0.17
C GLN A 444 -23.50 19.53 0.40
N GLU A 445 -22.60 19.82 1.34
CA GLU A 445 -22.12 21.19 1.62
C GLU A 445 -21.46 21.82 0.39
N SER A 446 -20.77 21.01 -0.40
CA SER A 446 -20.15 21.42 -1.66
C SER A 446 -21.14 21.51 -2.85
N GLY A 447 -22.42 21.17 -2.66
CA GLY A 447 -23.46 21.20 -3.69
C GLY A 447 -23.30 20.13 -4.78
N GLY A 448 -22.49 19.10 -4.53
CA GLY A 448 -22.11 18.07 -5.51
C GLY A 448 -22.59 16.66 -5.20
N CYS A 449 -23.43 16.47 -4.16
CA CYS A 449 -23.87 15.15 -3.73
C CYS A 449 -24.85 14.51 -4.72
N PRO A 450 -24.52 13.33 -5.28
CA PRO A 450 -25.47 12.58 -6.12
C PRO A 450 -26.64 12.01 -5.31
N PRO A 451 -27.88 12.05 -5.82
CA PRO A 451 -29.08 11.68 -5.07
C PRO A 451 -29.09 10.22 -4.61
N GLN A 452 -28.46 9.33 -5.37
CA GLN A 452 -28.31 7.91 -5.03
C GLN A 452 -27.54 7.67 -3.71
N LEU A 453 -26.61 8.55 -3.35
CA LEU A 453 -25.90 8.45 -2.07
C LEU A 453 -26.75 8.94 -0.91
N GLU A 454 -27.58 9.96 -1.14
CA GLU A 454 -28.55 10.45 -0.15
C GLU A 454 -29.62 9.40 0.13
N GLU A 455 -30.10 8.73 -0.93
CA GLU A 455 -31.04 7.61 -0.81
C GLU A 455 -30.40 6.42 -0.07
N LEU A 456 -29.15 6.07 -0.39
CA LEU A 456 -28.42 5.03 0.34
C LEU A 456 -28.27 5.37 1.82
N LEU A 457 -27.93 6.61 2.15
CA LEU A 457 -27.79 7.07 3.53
C LEU A 457 -29.13 6.98 4.26
N ALA A 458 -30.20 7.52 3.69
CA ALA A 458 -31.55 7.44 4.27
C ALA A 458 -32.03 5.98 4.43
N MET A 459 -31.70 5.11 3.47
CA MET A 459 -32.02 3.68 3.53
C MET A 459 -31.29 3.01 4.70
N GLU A 460 -30.00 3.26 4.87
CA GLU A 460 -29.23 2.70 5.98
C GLU A 460 -29.66 3.28 7.34
N GLU A 461 -29.96 4.58 7.45
CA GLU A 461 -30.56 5.16 8.66
C GLU A 461 -31.89 4.48 9.01
N SER A 462 -32.75 4.21 8.01
CA SER A 462 -34.01 3.51 8.22
C SER A 462 -33.83 2.05 8.68
N ARG A 463 -32.65 1.46 8.43
CA ARG A 463 -32.23 0.15 8.95
C ARG A 463 -31.67 0.22 10.37
N GLY A 464 -31.67 1.40 10.99
CA GLY A 464 -31.12 1.61 12.33
C GLY A 464 -29.60 1.78 12.34
N ARG A 465 -28.95 2.10 11.21
CA ARG A 465 -27.52 2.43 11.23
C ARG A 465 -27.30 3.71 12.01
N PHE A 466 -26.19 3.74 12.74
CA PHE A 466 -25.77 4.87 13.55
C PHE A 466 -24.29 5.14 13.35
N THR A 467 -23.91 6.41 13.49
CA THR A 467 -22.53 6.88 13.42
C THR A 467 -21.88 6.88 14.80
N SER A 468 -20.55 7.09 14.85
CA SER A 468 -19.83 7.29 16.12
C SER A 468 -20.32 8.53 16.89
N GLU A 469 -20.80 9.55 16.19
CA GLU A 469 -21.41 10.75 16.80
C GLU A 469 -22.75 10.41 17.46
N ASP A 470 -23.56 9.57 16.81
CA ASP A 470 -24.82 9.07 17.37
C ASP A 470 -24.57 8.21 18.62
N LEU A 471 -23.51 7.40 18.62
CA LEU A 471 -23.10 6.63 19.79
C LEU A 471 -22.67 7.52 20.96
N ALA A 472 -21.86 8.55 20.70
CA ALA A 472 -21.47 9.52 21.73
C ALA A 472 -22.68 10.29 22.28
N THR A 473 -23.62 10.64 21.40
CA THR A 473 -24.88 11.30 21.77
C THR A 473 -25.76 10.37 22.61
N ALA A 474 -25.89 9.09 22.22
CA ALA A 474 -26.61 8.08 22.97
C ALA A 474 -26.03 7.88 24.37
N ALA A 475 -24.70 7.79 24.48
CA ALA A 475 -24.00 7.72 25.75
C ALA A 475 -24.31 8.94 26.64
N THR A 476 -24.28 10.14 26.07
CA THR A 476 -24.61 11.39 26.78
C THR A 476 -26.06 11.41 27.26
N ILE A 477 -27.02 10.96 26.43
CA ILE A 477 -28.44 10.85 26.78
C ILE A 477 -28.64 9.92 27.98
N LEU A 478 -27.92 8.79 28.00
CA LEU A 478 -27.96 7.83 29.11
C LEU A 478 -27.25 8.32 30.37
N GLY A 479 -26.50 9.42 30.29
CA GLY A 479 -25.85 10.03 31.44
C GLY A 479 -24.36 9.74 31.58
N PHE A 480 -23.74 9.11 30.56
CA PHE A 480 -22.30 8.89 30.50
C PHE A 480 -21.58 10.11 29.94
N GLY A 481 -20.33 10.32 30.36
CA GLY A 481 -19.50 11.45 29.94
C GLY A 481 -18.99 12.30 31.10
N VAL A 482 -18.04 13.19 30.79
CA VAL A 482 -17.48 14.15 31.75
C VAL A 482 -18.54 15.21 32.05
N ASP A 483 -18.68 15.59 33.32
CA ASP A 483 -19.67 16.57 33.81
C ASP A 483 -21.14 16.11 33.69
N VAL A 484 -21.39 14.81 33.53
CA VAL A 484 -22.73 14.21 33.51
C VAL A 484 -22.98 13.41 34.80
N VAL A 485 -24.24 13.10 35.10
CA VAL A 485 -24.73 12.50 36.36
C VAL A 485 -23.93 11.29 36.83
N LEU A 486 -23.45 10.43 35.92
CA LEU A 486 -22.69 9.24 36.28
C LEU A 486 -21.20 9.52 36.48
N ASP A 487 -20.64 10.56 35.84
CA ASP A 487 -19.20 10.88 35.79
C ASP A 487 -18.32 9.66 35.39
N VAL A 488 -18.90 8.75 34.61
CA VAL A 488 -18.21 7.58 34.06
C VAL A 488 -18.15 7.72 32.53
N GLY A 489 -16.95 7.53 31.98
CA GLY A 489 -16.74 7.50 30.53
C GLY A 489 -17.41 6.29 29.89
N TYR A 490 -18.13 6.50 28.79
CA TYR A 490 -18.69 5.42 27.98
C TYR A 490 -17.57 4.76 27.17
N GLY A 491 -17.09 3.60 27.65
CA GLY A 491 -16.01 2.85 27.03
C GLY A 491 -16.07 1.36 27.36
N GLU A 492 -14.98 0.64 27.13
CA GLU A 492 -14.89 -0.81 27.36
C GLU A 492 -15.16 -1.22 28.82
N TYR A 493 -14.99 -0.28 29.76
CA TYR A 493 -15.21 -0.51 31.20
C TYR A 493 -16.67 -0.33 31.66
N ALA A 494 -17.53 0.27 30.83
CA ALA A 494 -18.95 0.34 31.18
C ALA A 494 -19.52 -1.07 31.07
N GLU A 495 -20.00 -1.66 32.16
CA GLU A 495 -20.64 -2.98 32.13
C GLU A 495 -22.06 -2.87 31.56
N ASP A 496 -22.58 -3.96 30.98
CA ASP A 496 -23.93 -3.96 30.41
C ASP A 496 -25.00 -3.63 31.46
N GLN A 497 -24.81 -4.11 32.70
CA GLN A 497 -25.67 -3.77 33.83
C GLN A 497 -25.69 -2.26 34.11
N LEU A 498 -24.54 -1.60 34.03
CA LEU A 498 -24.44 -0.15 34.25
C LEU A 498 -25.20 0.63 33.17
N VAL A 499 -25.14 0.17 31.92
CA VAL A 499 -25.91 0.76 30.80
C VAL A 499 -27.41 0.54 31.00
N GLU A 500 -27.81 -0.64 31.49
CA GLU A 500 -29.20 -0.93 31.80
C GLU A 500 -29.73 -0.06 32.95
N ASP A 501 -28.99 0.03 34.05
CA ASP A 501 -29.34 0.84 35.21
C ASP A 501 -29.47 2.32 34.84
N ALA A 502 -28.51 2.85 34.06
CA ALA A 502 -28.53 4.22 33.55
C ALA A 502 -29.78 4.48 32.69
N TRP A 503 -30.14 3.53 31.81
CA TRP A 503 -31.35 3.63 31.01
C TRP A 503 -32.62 3.59 31.86
N VAL A 504 -32.73 2.67 32.83
CA VAL A 504 -33.87 2.57 33.75
C VAL A 504 -34.05 3.86 34.54
N GLU A 505 -32.96 4.39 35.08
CA GLU A 505 -32.97 5.66 35.82
C GLU A 505 -33.45 6.81 34.94
N LYS A 506 -32.85 7.02 33.77
CA LYS A 506 -33.27 8.08 32.83
C LYS A 506 -34.71 7.94 32.39
N ARG A 507 -35.18 6.71 32.14
CA ARG A 507 -36.56 6.43 31.75
C ARG A 507 -37.54 6.75 32.88
N SER A 508 -37.16 6.52 34.14
CA SER A 508 -38.00 6.82 35.31
C SER A 508 -38.26 8.32 35.46
N TRP A 509 -37.30 9.17 35.07
CA TRP A 509 -37.44 10.63 35.14
C TRP A 509 -38.48 11.17 34.14
N CYS A 510 -38.74 10.45 33.05
CA CYS A 510 -39.75 10.84 32.06
C CYS A 510 -41.20 10.57 32.50
N GLY A 511 -41.42 9.80 33.57
CA GLY A 511 -42.75 9.30 33.94
C GLY A 511 -43.59 10.21 34.84
N VAL A 512 -43.01 11.23 35.47
CA VAL A 512 -43.67 11.84 36.64
C VAL A 512 -44.59 13.01 36.30
N GLU A 513 -44.31 13.86 35.32
CA GLU A 513 -45.25 14.93 34.90
C GLU A 513 -44.78 15.58 33.58
N HIS A 514 -45.47 15.30 32.47
CA HIS A 514 -45.44 16.10 31.22
C HIS A 514 -44.15 16.12 30.38
N GLY A 515 -43.28 15.12 30.48
CA GLY A 515 -42.22 14.95 29.48
C GLY A 515 -42.80 14.81 28.07
N PRO A 516 -42.30 15.53 27.05
CA PRO A 516 -42.77 15.36 25.68
C PRO A 516 -42.53 13.91 25.25
N ALA A 517 -43.52 13.29 24.60
CA ALA A 517 -43.46 11.88 24.16
C ALA A 517 -42.17 11.53 23.38
N GLY A 518 -41.51 12.54 22.78
CA GLY A 518 -40.21 12.40 22.14
C GLY A 518 -39.05 11.98 23.06
N THR A 519 -39.01 12.41 24.33
CA THR A 519 -37.86 12.13 25.22
C THR A 519 -37.73 10.63 25.53
N ARG A 520 -38.86 9.93 25.70
CA ARG A 520 -38.85 8.48 25.93
C ARG A 520 -38.31 7.72 24.72
N GLY A 521 -38.71 8.13 23.51
CA GLY A 521 -38.20 7.54 22.26
C GLY A 521 -36.70 7.75 22.09
N LEU A 522 -36.18 8.93 22.47
CA LEU A 522 -34.75 9.22 22.44
C LEU A 522 -33.95 8.35 23.43
N ILE A 523 -34.44 8.17 24.66
CA ILE A 523 -33.79 7.31 25.67
C ILE A 523 -33.82 5.85 25.24
N ASP A 524 -34.96 5.37 24.73
CA ASP A 524 -35.08 4.00 24.23
C ASP A 524 -34.18 3.77 23.01
N GLY A 525 -34.08 4.75 22.09
CA GLY A 525 -33.13 4.73 20.97
C GLY A 525 -31.66 4.74 21.41
N ALA A 526 -31.31 5.54 22.42
CA ALA A 526 -29.97 5.59 22.98
C ALA A 526 -29.55 4.25 23.59
N ARG A 527 -30.46 3.54 24.26
CA ARG A 527 -30.22 2.16 24.72
C ARG A 527 -29.99 1.21 23.55
N THR A 528 -30.80 1.29 22.49
CA THR A 528 -30.63 0.42 21.30
C THR A 528 -29.26 0.61 20.66
N ILE A 529 -28.85 1.86 20.41
CA ILE A 529 -27.53 2.18 19.86
C ILE A 529 -26.41 1.65 20.77
N SER A 530 -26.55 1.86 22.08
CA SER A 530 -25.57 1.39 23.07
C SER A 530 -25.47 -0.14 23.09
N ALA A 531 -26.60 -0.83 23.10
CA ALA A 531 -26.69 -2.28 23.05
C ALA A 531 -26.07 -2.85 21.76
N GLU A 532 -26.31 -2.20 20.63
CA GLU A 532 -25.78 -2.63 19.34
C GLU A 532 -24.27 -2.43 19.23
N SER A 533 -23.75 -1.27 19.64
CA SER A 533 -22.32 -0.96 19.61
C SER A 533 -21.46 -1.92 20.42
N ARG A 534 -22.02 -2.47 21.50
CA ARG A 534 -21.35 -3.38 22.45
C ARG A 534 -21.54 -4.86 22.10
N ASP A 535 -22.34 -5.15 21.08
CA ASP A 535 -22.82 -6.51 20.79
C ASP A 535 -23.44 -7.21 22.01
N SER A 536 -24.11 -6.45 22.88
CA SER A 536 -24.66 -6.99 24.11
C SER A 536 -25.98 -7.70 23.84
N VAL A 537 -25.97 -9.03 24.01
CA VAL A 537 -27.19 -9.85 23.93
C VAL A 537 -28.15 -9.51 25.08
N GLU A 538 -27.63 -9.08 26.23
CA GLU A 538 -28.43 -8.74 27.41
C GLU A 538 -29.18 -7.42 27.23
N LEU A 539 -28.48 -6.36 26.83
CA LEU A 539 -29.11 -5.05 26.57
C LEU A 539 -30.12 -5.09 25.41
N ARG A 540 -29.92 -5.98 24.44
CA ARG A 540 -30.85 -6.20 23.33
C ARG A 540 -32.11 -6.96 23.72
N LYS A 541 -32.11 -7.70 24.84
CA LYS A 541 -33.34 -8.32 25.33
C LYS A 541 -34.28 -7.18 25.71
N THR A 542 -35.30 -6.97 24.87
CA THR A 542 -36.34 -5.99 25.12
C THR A 542 -37.02 -6.37 26.43
N PRO A 543 -37.23 -5.43 27.36
CA PRO A 543 -38.09 -5.63 28.52
C PRO A 543 -39.57 -5.61 28.08
N GLU A 544 -39.90 -6.30 26.98
CA GLU A 544 -41.27 -6.59 26.57
C GLU A 544 -42.00 -7.49 27.58
N ASN A 545 -41.25 -8.10 28.50
CA ASN A 545 -41.80 -8.88 29.61
C ASN A 545 -42.16 -8.06 30.85
N ASP A 546 -41.82 -6.76 30.93
CA ASP A 546 -42.23 -5.92 32.07
C ASP A 546 -43.63 -5.33 31.85
N LYS A 547 -44.61 -6.23 31.74
CA LYS A 547 -45.97 -5.89 32.16
C LYS A 547 -45.98 -5.92 33.68
N GLU A 548 -45.92 -4.74 34.29
CA GLU A 548 -46.25 -4.50 35.71
C GLU A 548 -45.22 -4.98 36.76
N VAL A 549 -43.95 -4.60 36.65
CA VAL A 549 -43.09 -4.56 37.86
C VAL A 549 -43.29 -3.19 38.54
N PRO A 550 -43.88 -3.12 39.75
CA PRO A 550 -44.02 -1.87 40.48
C PRO A 550 -42.63 -1.35 40.87
N TYR A 551 -42.26 -0.19 40.35
CA TYR A 551 -40.98 0.45 40.65
C TYR A 551 -40.91 0.82 42.14
N HIS A 552 -40.08 0.12 42.92
CA HIS A 552 -39.82 0.46 44.32
C HIS A 552 -38.75 1.55 44.40
N ARG A 553 -39.17 2.74 44.83
CA ARG A 553 -38.40 4.00 44.92
C ARG A 553 -37.16 3.94 45.84
N GLU A 554 -36.90 2.82 46.50
CA GLU A 554 -35.86 2.68 47.55
C GLU A 554 -34.46 2.35 47.02
N TYR A 555 -34.29 2.08 45.72
CA TYR A 555 -32.99 1.73 45.11
C TYR A 555 -32.35 2.83 44.26
N ALA A 556 -32.85 4.07 44.32
CA ALA A 556 -32.20 5.19 43.65
C ALA A 556 -30.79 5.41 44.23
N ILE A 557 -29.77 5.31 43.36
CA ILE A 557 -28.38 5.62 43.72
C ILE A 557 -28.36 7.08 44.18
N SER A 558 -27.92 7.31 45.43
CA SER A 558 -27.84 8.67 45.98
C SER A 558 -26.71 9.42 45.26
N PRO A 559 -26.95 10.63 44.72
CA PRO A 559 -25.90 11.39 44.07
C PRO A 559 -24.79 11.74 45.08
N PRO A 560 -23.50 11.72 44.68
CA PRO A 560 -22.42 12.17 45.53
C PRO A 560 -22.64 13.62 45.96
N THR A 561 -22.47 13.89 47.25
CA THR A 561 -22.71 15.20 47.87
C THR A 561 -21.71 16.23 47.34
N THR A 562 -22.14 17.09 46.40
CA THR A 562 -21.33 18.22 45.94
C THR A 562 -21.30 19.33 47.01
N PRO A 563 -20.13 19.88 47.38
CA PRO A 563 -20.03 20.99 48.33
C PRO A 563 -20.53 22.31 47.73
N GLN A 564 -21.29 23.08 48.51
CA GLN A 564 -21.82 24.39 48.13
C GLN A 564 -20.71 25.42 47.81
N PRO A 565 -20.84 26.21 46.73
CA PRO A 565 -20.00 27.37 46.50
C PRO A 565 -20.51 28.61 47.25
N GLN A 566 -19.59 29.36 47.86
CA GLN A 566 -19.85 30.66 48.48
C GLN A 566 -20.19 31.71 47.42
N GLU A 567 -21.26 32.46 47.66
CA GLU A 567 -21.67 33.63 46.87
C GLU A 567 -20.62 34.74 46.92
N GLN A 568 -20.24 35.26 45.75
CA GLN A 568 -19.76 36.64 45.62
C GLN A 568 -20.55 37.38 44.55
N VAL A 569 -21.07 38.52 44.99
CA VAL A 569 -21.87 39.49 44.26
C VAL A 569 -20.96 40.40 43.43
N THR A 570 -21.21 40.51 42.13
CA THR A 570 -20.87 41.70 41.33
C THR A 570 -21.88 41.91 40.21
N SER A 571 -22.25 43.18 40.03
CA SER A 571 -23.38 43.71 39.25
C SER A 571 -23.00 44.23 37.85
N LEU A 572 -24.05 44.33 37.00
CA LEU A 572 -24.28 45.18 35.79
C LEU A 572 -23.76 44.67 34.41
N PRO A 573 -24.33 45.12 33.25
CA PRO A 573 -25.63 45.78 33.00
C PRO A 573 -26.47 45.16 31.85
N ASP A 574 -27.72 45.65 31.77
CA ASP A 574 -28.71 45.53 30.68
C ASP A 574 -28.15 45.72 29.25
N SER A 575 -28.58 44.85 28.32
CA SER A 575 -28.82 45.23 26.93
C SER A 575 -29.70 44.23 26.16
N GLY A 576 -30.93 44.67 25.84
CA GLY A 576 -31.47 44.67 24.46
C GLY A 576 -31.83 43.35 23.79
N TRP A 577 -33.13 43.02 23.79
CA TRP A 577 -33.77 42.14 22.80
C TRP A 577 -33.79 42.78 21.40
N PRO A 578 -33.80 41.96 20.33
CA PRO A 578 -34.78 42.21 19.26
C PRO A 578 -35.47 40.94 18.74
N THR A 579 -36.79 40.93 18.89
CA THR A 579 -37.80 40.89 17.82
C THR A 579 -37.65 39.89 16.64
N TYR A 580 -38.52 38.88 16.67
CA TYR A 580 -39.21 38.19 15.57
C TYR A 580 -39.38 38.98 14.26
N ILE A 581 -39.13 38.39 13.08
CA ILE A 581 -39.99 38.46 11.86
C ILE A 581 -39.72 37.22 10.93
N PRO A 582 -40.51 36.88 9.87
CA PRO A 582 -41.33 35.66 9.80
C PRO A 582 -41.07 34.75 8.56
N PHE A 583 -41.77 33.62 8.52
CA PHE A 583 -41.93 32.75 7.34
C PHE A 583 -42.62 33.46 6.15
N PRO A 584 -42.34 33.04 4.90
CA PRO A 584 -43.29 33.17 3.79
C PRO A 584 -43.82 31.81 3.31
N THR A 585 -45.14 31.73 3.25
CA THR A 585 -45.94 30.68 2.59
C THR A 585 -46.22 31.00 1.12
N ALA A 586 -46.07 29.96 0.29
CA ALA A 586 -46.86 29.56 -0.89
C ALA A 586 -47.01 30.49 -2.12
N ASN A 587 -46.78 29.93 -3.33
CA ASN A 587 -47.85 29.69 -4.31
C ASN A 587 -47.41 28.88 -5.58
N PRO A 588 -48.36 28.36 -6.39
CA PRO A 588 -48.24 27.11 -7.15
C PRO A 588 -48.02 27.24 -8.68
N TRP A 589 -47.52 26.13 -9.26
CA TRP A 589 -47.65 25.55 -10.63
C TRP A 589 -47.89 26.43 -11.87
N PRO A 590 -47.35 25.97 -13.02
CA PRO A 590 -48.26 25.60 -14.11
C PRO A 590 -47.95 24.22 -14.76
N PRO A 591 -48.90 23.65 -15.53
CA PRO A 591 -48.83 22.30 -16.07
C PRO A 591 -48.26 22.26 -17.50
N LEU A 592 -47.74 21.10 -17.91
CA LEU A 592 -47.53 20.77 -19.32
C LEU A 592 -47.86 19.27 -19.56
N THR A 593 -48.96 19.09 -20.29
CA THR A 593 -49.32 17.99 -21.21
C THR A 593 -48.14 17.70 -22.18
N GLU A 594 -47.93 16.53 -22.78
CA GLU A 594 -48.85 15.69 -23.55
C GLU A 594 -48.18 14.34 -23.92
N GLN A 595 -48.99 13.33 -24.21
CA GLN A 595 -48.64 11.95 -24.54
C GLN A 595 -48.17 11.76 -26.00
N GLY A 596 -47.38 10.71 -26.26
CA GLY A 596 -47.11 10.16 -27.59
C GLY A 596 -46.55 8.73 -27.54
N PRO A 597 -46.75 7.89 -28.57
CA PRO A 597 -47.32 6.54 -28.38
C PRO A 597 -46.33 5.37 -28.32
N GLN A 598 -46.79 4.29 -27.67
CA GLN A 598 -46.20 2.95 -27.68
C GLN A 598 -46.13 2.35 -29.09
N GLN A 599 -44.99 1.75 -29.42
CA GLN A 599 -44.85 0.85 -30.56
C GLN A 599 -44.54 -0.58 -30.10
N HIS A 600 -45.14 -1.52 -30.83
CA HIS A 600 -45.22 -2.96 -30.56
C HIS A 600 -43.87 -3.68 -30.48
N LEU A 601 -43.78 -4.62 -29.54
CA LEU A 601 -42.73 -5.64 -29.42
C LEU A 601 -42.72 -6.57 -30.65
N ALA A 602 -41.55 -6.71 -31.27
CA ALA A 602 -41.19 -7.84 -32.12
C ALA A 602 -40.07 -8.64 -31.43
N THR A 603 -40.29 -9.95 -31.29
CA THR A 603 -39.41 -10.93 -30.68
C THR A 603 -38.13 -11.11 -31.51
N GLN A 604 -36.94 -10.91 -30.93
CA GLN A 604 -35.63 -11.28 -31.50
C GLN A 604 -34.55 -11.51 -30.41
N PRO A 605 -33.46 -12.25 -30.73
CA PRO A 605 -32.88 -13.27 -29.86
C PRO A 605 -31.76 -12.78 -28.92
N SER A 606 -31.45 -13.60 -27.92
CA SER A 606 -30.48 -13.37 -26.84
C SER A 606 -29.10 -12.82 -27.29
N PRO A 607 -28.47 -11.93 -26.50
CA PRO A 607 -27.15 -11.40 -26.83
C PRO A 607 -26.04 -12.40 -26.46
N MET A 608 -25.33 -12.88 -27.49
CA MET A 608 -24.08 -13.63 -27.34
C MET A 608 -22.92 -12.65 -27.08
N LEU A 609 -22.14 -12.89 -26.03
CA LEU A 609 -20.82 -12.27 -25.84
C LEU A 609 -19.97 -12.48 -27.10
N ARG A 610 -19.37 -11.40 -27.63
CA ARG A 610 -18.32 -11.49 -28.65
C ARG A 610 -16.97 -11.15 -28.03
N PHE A 611 -15.99 -12.00 -28.32
CA PHE A 611 -14.60 -11.80 -27.95
C PHE A 611 -13.80 -11.42 -29.18
N ILE A 612 -12.87 -10.49 -29.02
CA ILE A 612 -11.87 -10.14 -30.03
C ILE A 612 -10.51 -10.51 -29.46
N GLN A 613 -9.72 -11.25 -30.24
CA GLN A 613 -8.36 -11.62 -29.87
C GLN A 613 -7.39 -10.65 -30.55
N ASP A 614 -6.48 -10.05 -29.78
CA ASP A 614 -5.44 -9.18 -30.34
C ASP A 614 -4.25 -9.99 -30.90
N GLU A 615 -3.31 -9.29 -31.55
CA GLU A 615 -2.12 -9.90 -32.15
C GLU A 615 -1.16 -10.55 -31.13
N GLN A 616 -1.40 -10.34 -29.83
CA GLN A 616 -0.62 -10.93 -28.72
C GLN A 616 -1.36 -12.11 -28.07
N GLY A 617 -2.52 -12.50 -28.61
CA GLY A 617 -3.30 -13.63 -28.15
C GLY A 617 -4.16 -13.34 -26.93
N MET A 618 -4.30 -12.08 -26.52
CA MET A 618 -5.15 -11.68 -25.38
C MET A 618 -6.61 -11.60 -25.84
N LEU A 619 -7.51 -12.28 -25.12
CA LEU A 619 -8.96 -12.22 -25.36
C LEU A 619 -9.53 -10.98 -24.67
N ILE A 620 -10.00 -10.01 -25.46
CA ILE A 620 -10.65 -8.80 -24.97
C ILE A 620 -12.17 -9.03 -25.00
N ALA A 621 -12.80 -8.97 -23.84
CA ALA A 621 -14.25 -8.92 -23.71
C ALA A 621 -14.71 -7.47 -23.92
N VAL A 622 -15.50 -7.22 -24.97
CA VAL A 622 -16.07 -5.90 -25.23
C VAL A 622 -17.44 -5.84 -24.57
N TYR A 623 -17.57 -5.04 -23.52
CA TYR A 623 -18.84 -4.77 -22.86
C TYR A 623 -19.62 -3.71 -23.64
N GLN A 624 -20.88 -4.02 -24.00
CA GLN A 624 -21.83 -3.02 -24.50
C GLN A 624 -22.58 -2.41 -23.31
N PRO A 625 -22.55 -1.07 -23.14
CA PRO A 625 -23.19 -0.37 -22.01
C PRO A 625 -24.69 -0.69 -21.85
N GLU A 626 -25.38 -1.01 -22.95
CA GLU A 626 -26.81 -1.31 -22.94
C GLU A 626 -27.16 -2.61 -22.18
N VAL A 627 -26.23 -3.56 -22.11
CA VAL A 627 -26.43 -4.87 -21.44
C VAL A 627 -26.35 -4.74 -19.92
N LEU A 628 -25.51 -3.84 -19.41
CA LEU A 628 -25.39 -3.56 -17.97
C LEU A 628 -26.65 -2.86 -17.45
N ALA A 629 -27.22 -1.94 -18.23
CA ALA A 629 -28.49 -1.28 -17.89
C ALA A 629 -29.67 -2.29 -17.83
N GLN A 630 -29.72 -3.28 -18.73
CA GLN A 630 -30.75 -4.33 -18.69
C GLN A 630 -30.57 -5.31 -17.53
N TYR A 631 -29.33 -5.63 -17.14
CA TYR A 631 -29.05 -6.47 -15.98
C TYR A 631 -29.47 -5.81 -14.66
N LEU A 632 -29.19 -4.51 -14.51
CA LEU A 632 -29.61 -3.72 -13.34
C LEU A 632 -31.13 -3.49 -13.29
N ALA A 633 -31.81 -3.40 -14.44
CA ALA A 633 -33.26 -3.25 -14.50
C ALA A 633 -34.04 -4.57 -14.27
N SER A 634 -33.38 -5.73 -14.40
CA SER A 634 -34.02 -7.05 -14.25
C SER A 634 -33.81 -7.70 -12.87
N SER A 635 -33.10 -7.01 -11.97
CA SER A 635 -32.81 -7.45 -10.60
C SER A 635 -33.59 -6.65 -9.53
N GLY A 636 -34.69 -5.99 -9.93
CA GLY A 636 -35.67 -5.37 -9.04
C GLY A 636 -36.80 -6.31 -8.65
#